data_AF-A0AA88KHI9-F1
#
_entry.id   AF-A0AA88KHI9-F1
#
_cell.length_a   1.000
_cell.length_b   1.000
_cell.length_c   1.000
_cell.angle_alpha   90.00
_cell.angle_beta   90.00
_cell.angle_gamma   90.00
#
_symmetry.space_group_name_H-M   'P 1'
#
loop_
_entity.id
_entity.type
_entity.pdbx_description
1 polymer ?
#
loop_
_entity_poly.entity_id
_entity_poly.type
_entity_poly.pdbx_seq_one_letter_code
_entity_poly.pdbx_strand_id
1 'polypeptide(L)'
;MESLNPSEFCRASSSFIQCVLSQNEAHEAFGALQEMIDNNTSSAALEREHGSYQLKTILQKNLELNDPNHFPGPMAVQISRTSLEKLRNNEYYITEKSDGIRAMMMMLCSKNFPRWVYDDDHTDQFNLLENCAIECTYHHAKQGAKEDVVLQLTILANTNFLYNRRTNTVQLLNTNTNTRRTLKRLSGWCFSFFFDRNFEFYLCLEEIVFPTKSTISGKVVKMADVKYQDLVILDGEIVYNIQEKRYNYSIYDVISFVKEYIHKETNTAVDKIVSLRKESMTTRYKEITSGVTDPHYYYYQKVLRKPTPKSLKLIRKHFYDKTELMTVLNCIKEDPKTGEYIYKGYNKNDGLIFTPKSGELSAFKPGSNDYLMKWKWPNKLTCDFLVCPVNNSPIVENARNSADNCFYFYFQFKRKLTLFSVCQVKKISESLVARFKGLEANEALIAECGYDLPNYGGWYFLLIREDKNTPNAFKTVANTLENMLENVTVDDLQYYLLPSDSYDSKKYKRILDSREQFLREYEAKVVELKAFAYFKLAHHQGSLSLQYCIADDGVSWNFHCYVGDSKVNLDHVRNSHNQVVETYFNPMDGKYVVTRTVTVAQDELVKVCSGSKLLDKLLLMEKARNLADAHFAKSSPHTSRSSPAHSSSTSSQQQKRSIQETDANGSHALPSSTGQNGEPSMKKVKQ
;
A
#
# COMPACT_ATOMS: atom_id res chain seq x y z
N MET A 1 8.59 0.41 -6.38
CA MET A 1 8.95 0.15 -7.79
C MET A 1 9.74 1.30 -8.36
N GLU A 2 9.39 2.57 -8.09
CA GLU A 2 10.11 3.74 -8.60
C GLU A 2 11.58 3.86 -8.17
N SER A 3 11.99 3.17 -7.10
CA SER A 3 13.39 3.07 -6.67
C SER A 3 14.20 1.96 -7.38
N LEU A 4 13.56 1.14 -8.22
CA LEU A 4 14.24 0.11 -9.01
C LEU A 4 14.90 0.75 -10.23
N ASN A 5 15.98 0.13 -10.70
CA ASN A 5 16.77 0.64 -11.80
C ASN A 5 15.91 0.78 -13.07
N PRO A 6 15.83 1.97 -13.70
CA PRO A 6 15.10 2.18 -14.95
C PRO A 6 15.60 1.29 -16.10
N SER A 7 16.85 0.81 -16.04
CA SER A 7 17.38 -0.14 -17.03
C SER A 7 16.84 -1.57 -16.85
N GLU A 8 16.12 -1.85 -15.76
CA GLU A 8 15.53 -3.15 -15.44
C GLU A 8 14.00 -3.12 -15.49
N PHE A 9 13.39 -1.97 -15.19
CA PHE A 9 11.94 -1.79 -15.14
C PHE A 9 11.52 -0.50 -15.86
N CYS A 10 10.44 -0.58 -16.63
CA CYS A 10 9.80 0.58 -17.25
C CYS A 10 8.29 0.55 -17.04
N ARG A 11 7.62 1.71 -17.10
CA ARG A 11 6.16 1.76 -17.05
C ARG A 11 5.60 1.30 -18.40
N ALA A 12 4.67 0.35 -18.39
CA ALA A 12 4.16 -0.24 -19.62
C ALA A 12 3.26 0.74 -20.39
N SER A 13 3.42 0.85 -21.72
CA SER A 13 2.55 1.63 -22.60
C SER A 13 1.49 0.77 -23.30
N SER A 14 0.41 1.40 -23.78
CA SER A 14 -0.63 0.74 -24.59
C SER A 14 -0.08 0.07 -25.84
N SER A 15 0.74 0.79 -26.60
CA SER A 15 1.28 0.34 -27.88
C SER A 15 2.10 -0.94 -27.71
N PHE A 16 2.93 -0.99 -26.67
CA PHE A 16 3.71 -2.19 -26.36
C PHE A 16 2.82 -3.36 -25.90
N ILE A 17 1.85 -3.11 -25.01
CA ILE A 17 0.94 -4.17 -24.52
C ILE A 17 0.11 -4.73 -25.67
N GLN A 18 -0.35 -3.90 -26.60
CA GLN A 18 -1.04 -4.34 -27.80
C GLN A 18 -0.18 -5.29 -28.63
N CYS A 19 1.11 -4.99 -28.83
CA CYS A 19 2.04 -5.91 -29.53
C CYS A 19 2.16 -7.26 -28.82
N VAL A 20 2.24 -7.26 -27.48
CA VAL A 20 2.31 -8.49 -26.67
C VAL A 20 1.05 -9.34 -26.84
N LEU A 21 -0.13 -8.71 -26.85
CA LEU A 21 -1.43 -9.38 -26.94
C LEU A 21 -1.84 -9.74 -28.38
N SER A 22 -1.47 -8.94 -29.39
CA SER A 22 -1.86 -9.13 -30.79
C SER A 22 -1.07 -10.25 -31.47
N GLN A 23 0.12 -10.58 -30.96
CA GLN A 23 1.03 -11.63 -31.44
C GLN A 23 1.54 -11.47 -32.89
N ASN A 24 0.93 -10.61 -33.70
CA ASN A 24 1.22 -10.43 -35.13
C ASN A 24 2.14 -9.23 -35.42
N GLU A 25 2.29 -8.30 -34.47
CA GLU A 25 2.97 -7.02 -34.66
C GLU A 25 4.28 -6.93 -33.85
N ALA A 26 4.90 -8.07 -33.52
CA ALA A 26 6.06 -8.09 -32.62
C ALA A 26 7.28 -7.29 -33.13
N HIS A 27 7.39 -7.06 -34.44
CA HIS A 27 8.46 -6.26 -35.06
C HIS A 27 8.29 -4.74 -34.85
N GLU A 28 7.09 -4.29 -34.48
CA GLU A 28 6.77 -2.88 -34.16
C GLU A 28 7.03 -2.55 -32.68
N ALA A 29 7.21 -3.59 -31.83
CA ALA A 29 7.40 -3.45 -30.38
C ALA A 29 8.66 -2.65 -30.01
N PHE A 30 9.67 -2.62 -30.87
CA PHE A 30 10.93 -1.91 -30.60
C PHE A 30 10.74 -0.40 -30.43
N GLY A 31 9.98 0.24 -31.33
CA GLY A 31 9.73 1.69 -31.24
C GLY A 31 8.98 2.07 -29.97
N ALA A 32 7.92 1.33 -29.66
CA ALA A 32 7.14 1.52 -28.43
C ALA A 32 7.99 1.32 -27.15
N LEU A 33 8.87 0.32 -27.15
CA LEU A 33 9.74 0.03 -26.02
C LEU A 33 10.84 1.07 -25.84
N GLN A 34 11.45 1.55 -26.93
CA GLN A 34 12.44 2.62 -26.89
C GLN A 34 11.83 3.91 -26.36
N GLU A 35 10.61 4.24 -26.80
CA GLU A 35 9.86 5.37 -26.27
C GLU A 35 9.55 5.22 -24.78
N MET A 36 9.18 4.02 -24.30
CA MET A 36 8.97 3.75 -22.88
C MET A 36 10.23 3.95 -22.02
N ILE A 37 11.41 3.70 -22.58
CA ILE A 37 12.70 3.87 -21.89
C ILE A 37 13.13 5.34 -21.91
N ASP A 38 12.97 6.01 -23.05
CA ASP A 38 13.41 7.40 -23.26
C ASP A 38 12.46 8.43 -22.62
N ASN A 39 11.15 8.18 -22.65
CA ASN A 39 10.12 9.10 -22.16
C ASN A 39 9.69 8.78 -20.72
N ASN A 40 10.46 9.26 -19.75
CA ASN A 40 9.97 9.52 -18.40
C ASN A 40 9.23 10.89 -18.30
N THR A 41 8.59 11.34 -19.38
CA THR A 41 8.00 12.69 -19.52
C THR A 41 6.46 12.67 -19.53
N SER A 42 5.89 13.85 -19.25
CA SER A 42 4.49 14.06 -18.87
C SER A 42 3.43 13.86 -19.97
N SER A 43 3.81 13.73 -21.26
CA SER A 43 2.85 13.60 -22.36
C SER A 43 2.31 12.17 -22.58
N ALA A 44 2.83 11.18 -21.86
CA ALA A 44 2.46 9.76 -22.03
C ALA A 44 1.36 9.24 -21.08
N ALA A 45 0.57 10.11 -20.43
CA ALA A 45 -0.43 9.69 -19.44
C ALA A 45 -1.62 8.93 -20.05
N LEU A 46 -2.16 9.40 -21.18
CA LEU A 46 -3.32 8.80 -21.85
C LEU A 46 -3.00 7.41 -22.44
N GLU A 47 -1.82 7.26 -23.04
CA GLU A 47 -1.35 5.96 -23.55
C GLU A 47 -0.95 4.98 -22.44
N ARG A 48 -0.63 5.44 -21.23
CA ARG A 48 -0.41 4.54 -20.09
C ARG A 48 -1.73 3.98 -19.54
N GLU A 49 -2.79 4.78 -19.57
CA GLU A 49 -4.11 4.41 -19.05
C GLU A 49 -4.75 3.27 -19.85
N HIS A 50 -4.66 3.30 -21.18
CA HIS A 50 -5.29 2.31 -22.05
C HIS A 50 -4.61 0.92 -22.02
N GLY A 51 -3.28 0.85 -21.86
CA GLY A 51 -2.54 -0.41 -21.75
C GLY A 51 -2.76 -1.07 -20.40
N SER A 52 -2.77 -0.26 -19.35
CA SER A 52 -3.17 -0.68 -18.01
C SER A 52 -4.59 -1.27 -18.00
N TYR A 53 -5.50 -0.73 -18.80
CA TYR A 53 -6.87 -1.25 -18.91
C TYR A 53 -6.91 -2.71 -19.44
N GLN A 54 -6.14 -3.04 -20.48
CA GLN A 54 -6.10 -4.41 -21.03
C GLN A 54 -5.57 -5.42 -19.99
N LEU A 55 -4.50 -5.09 -19.27
CA LEU A 55 -3.96 -5.93 -18.20
C LEU A 55 -4.97 -6.08 -17.05
N LYS A 56 -5.66 -4.99 -16.67
CA LYS A 56 -6.75 -5.01 -15.70
C LYS A 56 -7.90 -5.91 -16.14
N THR A 57 -8.27 -5.95 -17.42
CA THR A 57 -9.29 -6.88 -17.94
C THR A 57 -8.87 -8.35 -17.80
N ILE A 58 -7.60 -8.67 -18.07
CA ILE A 58 -7.06 -10.02 -17.86
C ILE A 58 -7.14 -10.40 -16.37
N LEU A 59 -6.74 -9.49 -15.47
CA LEU A 59 -6.88 -9.70 -14.03
C LEU A 59 -8.33 -9.85 -13.61
N GLN A 60 -9.24 -8.99 -14.09
CA GLN A 60 -10.67 -9.03 -13.79
C GLN A 60 -11.27 -10.40 -14.11
N LYS A 61 -10.95 -10.95 -15.28
CA LYS A 61 -11.41 -12.28 -15.70
C LYS A 61 -10.82 -13.39 -14.84
N ASN A 62 -9.51 -13.36 -14.59
CA ASN A 62 -8.81 -14.46 -13.91
C ASN A 62 -8.94 -14.43 -12.38
N LEU A 63 -9.30 -13.28 -11.81
CA LEU A 63 -9.49 -13.05 -10.38
C LEU A 63 -10.96 -12.81 -10.00
N GLU A 64 -11.88 -12.93 -10.97
CA GLU A 64 -13.33 -12.66 -10.84
C GLU A 64 -13.58 -11.37 -10.02
N LEU A 65 -13.02 -10.25 -10.50
CA LEU A 65 -13.15 -8.94 -9.86
C LEU A 65 -14.43 -8.25 -10.33
N ASN A 66 -15.15 -7.65 -9.39
CA ASN A 66 -16.34 -6.84 -9.71
C ASN A 66 -15.94 -5.50 -10.36
N ASP A 67 -14.85 -4.89 -9.88
CA ASP A 67 -14.34 -3.62 -10.39
C ASP A 67 -12.89 -3.81 -10.88
N PRO A 68 -12.62 -3.60 -12.19
CA PRO A 68 -11.28 -3.74 -12.75
C PRO A 68 -10.31 -2.65 -12.32
N ASN A 69 -10.77 -1.55 -11.72
CA ASN A 69 -9.93 -0.46 -11.23
C ASN A 69 -9.58 -0.58 -9.75
N HIS A 70 -10.15 -1.56 -9.05
CA HIS A 70 -9.85 -1.80 -7.66
C HIS A 70 -8.69 -2.79 -7.50
N PHE A 71 -7.67 -2.41 -6.72
CA PHE A 71 -6.51 -3.26 -6.47
C PHE A 71 -6.96 -4.63 -5.91
N PRO A 72 -6.54 -5.77 -6.51
CA PRO A 72 -7.16 -7.06 -6.21
C PRO A 72 -6.69 -7.72 -4.91
N GLY A 73 -5.53 -7.31 -4.37
CA GLY A 73 -4.91 -7.96 -3.23
C GLY A 73 -5.59 -7.66 -1.89
N PRO A 74 -5.77 -8.66 -1.00
CA PRO A 74 -6.36 -8.47 0.32
C PRO A 74 -5.46 -7.61 1.21
N MET A 75 -6.04 -6.77 2.06
CA MET A 75 -5.33 -5.88 2.97
C MET A 75 -5.38 -6.39 4.40
N ALA A 76 -4.20 -6.53 5.01
CA ALA A 76 -4.09 -6.99 6.39
C ALA A 76 -4.52 -5.92 7.40
N VAL A 77 -5.34 -6.31 8.37
CA VAL A 77 -5.77 -5.46 9.48
C VAL A 77 -4.76 -5.55 10.63
N GLN A 78 -4.57 -4.45 11.35
CA GLN A 78 -3.67 -4.46 12.51
C GLN A 78 -4.32 -5.30 13.64
N ILE A 79 -3.52 -6.07 14.36
CA ILE A 79 -3.99 -6.85 15.50
C ILE A 79 -4.44 -5.90 16.61
N SER A 80 -5.69 -6.07 17.00
CA SER A 80 -6.27 -5.51 18.22
C SER A 80 -6.46 -6.60 19.27
N ARG A 81 -6.70 -6.23 20.54
CA ARG A 81 -7.07 -7.17 21.60
C ARG A 81 -8.29 -8.00 21.25
N THR A 82 -9.29 -7.39 20.63
CA THR A 82 -10.50 -8.09 20.17
C THR A 82 -10.22 -9.12 19.09
N SER A 83 -9.14 -8.94 18.33
CA SER A 83 -8.73 -9.87 17.29
C SER A 83 -7.90 -11.06 17.81
N LEU A 84 -7.33 -10.98 19.02
CA LEU A 84 -6.50 -12.05 19.60
C LEU A 84 -7.27 -13.37 19.79
N GLU A 85 -8.56 -13.30 20.12
CA GLU A 85 -9.41 -14.50 20.19
C GLU A 85 -9.57 -15.18 18.83
N LYS A 86 -9.56 -14.42 17.72
CA LYS A 86 -9.58 -15.05 16.39
C LYS A 86 -8.29 -15.82 16.13
N LEU A 87 -7.14 -15.32 16.58
CA LEU A 87 -5.85 -16.00 16.45
C LEU A 87 -5.80 -17.30 17.25
N ARG A 88 -6.39 -17.30 18.45
CA ARG A 88 -6.54 -18.50 19.29
C ARG A 88 -7.43 -19.55 18.63
N ASN A 89 -8.62 -19.12 18.19
CA ASN A 89 -9.70 -20.02 17.77
C ASN A 89 -9.57 -20.53 16.32
N ASN A 90 -8.59 -20.04 15.54
CA ASN A 90 -8.39 -20.48 14.17
C ASN A 90 -6.94 -20.90 13.91
N GLU A 91 -6.74 -21.67 12.86
CA GLU A 91 -5.43 -22.10 12.42
C GLU A 91 -4.77 -21.04 11.56
N TYR A 92 -3.53 -20.69 11.90
CA TYR A 92 -2.75 -19.63 11.26
C TYR A 92 -1.36 -20.10 10.86
N TYR A 93 -0.85 -19.50 9.80
CA TYR A 93 0.57 -19.37 9.56
C TYR A 93 1.06 -18.00 10.03
N ILE A 94 2.32 -17.95 10.47
CA ILE A 94 3.04 -16.73 10.81
C ILE A 94 4.16 -16.53 9.80
N THR A 95 4.31 -15.31 9.32
CA THR A 95 5.47 -14.88 8.55
C THR A 95 6.05 -13.61 9.15
N GLU A 96 7.35 -13.41 8.95
CA GLU A 96 7.97 -12.12 9.24
C GLU A 96 7.36 -11.04 8.31
N LYS A 97 7.01 -9.88 8.88
CA LYS A 97 6.59 -8.73 8.09
C LYS A 97 7.83 -7.98 7.62
N SER A 98 8.18 -8.16 6.34
CA SER A 98 9.31 -7.48 5.76
C SER A 98 9.03 -5.98 5.68
N ASP A 99 10.09 -5.19 5.76
CA ASP A 99 10.07 -3.78 5.37
C ASP A 99 10.42 -3.72 3.87
N GLY A 100 9.39 -3.72 3.04
CA GLY A 100 9.52 -3.78 1.59
C GLY A 100 8.31 -3.21 0.86
N ILE A 101 8.36 -3.29 -0.47
CA ILE A 101 7.30 -2.80 -1.34
C ILE A 101 6.43 -3.98 -1.73
N ARG A 102 5.19 -4.03 -1.23
CA ARG A 102 4.19 -4.98 -1.73
C ARG A 102 3.97 -4.74 -3.22
N ALA A 103 4.24 -5.76 -4.01
CA ALA A 103 3.99 -5.77 -5.45
C ALA A 103 3.39 -7.12 -5.80
N MET A 104 2.32 -7.11 -6.57
CA MET A 104 1.85 -8.32 -7.23
C MET A 104 2.58 -8.48 -8.56
N MET A 105 2.67 -9.70 -9.05
CA MET A 105 3.30 -10.02 -10.32
C MET A 105 2.33 -10.78 -11.22
N MET A 106 2.18 -10.33 -12.46
CA MET A 106 1.49 -11.03 -13.53
C MET A 106 2.49 -11.34 -14.64
N MET A 107 2.71 -12.63 -14.94
CA MET A 107 3.47 -13.03 -16.11
C MET A 107 2.50 -13.52 -17.20
N LEU A 108 2.70 -13.03 -18.43
CA LEU A 108 2.01 -13.47 -19.64
C LEU A 108 3.00 -14.10 -20.62
N CYS A 109 2.70 -15.28 -21.17
CA CYS A 109 3.51 -15.88 -22.22
C CYS A 109 2.86 -15.64 -23.59
N SER A 110 3.57 -14.96 -24.49
CA SER A 110 3.16 -14.76 -25.88
C SER A 110 3.84 -15.79 -26.79
N LYS A 111 3.08 -16.80 -27.22
CA LYS A 111 3.62 -18.01 -27.90
C LYS A 111 4.30 -17.72 -29.24
N ASN A 112 3.85 -16.69 -29.94
CA ASN A 112 4.35 -16.32 -31.27
C ASN A 112 5.37 -15.17 -31.22
N PHE A 113 5.60 -14.58 -30.05
CA PHE A 113 6.57 -13.50 -29.93
C PHE A 113 7.98 -14.04 -30.22
N PRO A 114 8.77 -13.37 -31.09
CA PRO A 114 10.08 -13.85 -31.50
C PRO A 114 11.10 -13.76 -30.37
N ARG A 115 11.91 -14.81 -30.25
CA ARG A 115 13.06 -14.87 -29.34
C ARG A 115 14.32 -15.22 -30.10
N TRP A 116 15.29 -14.32 -30.10
CA TRP A 116 16.62 -14.57 -30.66
C TRP A 116 17.54 -15.12 -29.58
N VAL A 117 18.33 -16.14 -29.96
CA VAL A 117 19.42 -16.67 -29.14
C VAL A 117 20.61 -17.00 -30.01
N TYR A 118 21.80 -17.08 -29.42
CA TYR A 118 22.93 -17.65 -30.15
C TYR A 118 22.73 -19.15 -30.37
N ASP A 119 23.11 -19.63 -31.56
CA ASP A 119 22.93 -21.02 -31.96
C ASP A 119 23.95 -21.95 -31.30
N ASP A 120 25.15 -21.44 -31.01
CA ASP A 120 26.25 -22.14 -30.35
C ASP A 120 26.11 -22.21 -28.82
N ASP A 121 25.48 -21.19 -28.21
CA ASP A 121 25.33 -21.08 -26.77
C ASP A 121 24.04 -20.33 -26.39
N HIS A 122 23.02 -21.10 -26.03
CA HIS A 122 21.72 -20.57 -25.59
C HIS A 122 21.76 -19.96 -24.18
N THR A 123 22.88 -20.05 -23.47
CA THR A 123 23.01 -19.41 -22.18
C THR A 123 23.13 -17.90 -22.37
N ASP A 124 23.89 -17.42 -23.34
CA ASP A 124 24.04 -16.00 -23.66
C ASP A 124 22.76 -15.46 -24.34
N GLN A 125 21.96 -14.68 -23.59
CA GLN A 125 20.61 -14.27 -24.00
C GLN A 125 20.52 -12.76 -24.00
N PHE A 126 19.70 -12.26 -24.93
CA PHE A 126 19.36 -10.86 -25.04
C PHE A 126 18.29 -10.48 -24.02
N ASN A 127 18.38 -9.26 -23.48
CA ASN A 127 17.23 -8.67 -22.79
C ASN A 127 16.13 -8.33 -23.80
N LEU A 128 14.95 -7.93 -23.32
CA LEU A 128 13.81 -7.63 -24.18
C LEU A 128 14.11 -6.52 -25.21
N LEU A 129 14.83 -5.47 -24.82
CA LEU A 129 15.18 -4.35 -25.71
C LEU A 129 16.09 -4.81 -26.85
N GLU A 130 17.17 -5.50 -26.52
CA GLU A 130 18.10 -6.08 -27.49
C GLU A 130 17.39 -7.06 -28.44
N ASN A 131 16.52 -7.93 -27.91
CA ASN A 131 15.75 -8.88 -28.70
C ASN A 131 14.80 -8.17 -29.70
N CYS A 132 14.09 -7.14 -29.24
CA CYS A 132 13.23 -6.33 -30.10
C CYS A 132 14.03 -5.56 -31.16
N ALA A 133 15.21 -5.03 -30.82
CA ALA A 133 16.09 -4.35 -31.77
C ALA A 133 16.57 -5.29 -32.89
N ILE A 134 16.99 -6.51 -32.53
CA ILE A 134 17.39 -7.54 -33.48
C ILE A 134 16.21 -7.92 -34.38
N GLU A 135 15.02 -8.13 -33.82
CA GLU A 135 13.83 -8.48 -34.60
C GLU A 135 13.43 -7.37 -35.58
N CYS A 136 13.40 -6.12 -35.12
CA CYS A 136 13.09 -4.97 -35.97
C CYS A 136 14.10 -4.84 -37.11
N THR A 137 15.41 -4.96 -36.79
CA THR A 137 16.50 -4.91 -37.78
C THR A 137 16.40 -6.06 -38.79
N TYR A 138 16.07 -7.27 -38.34
CA TYR A 138 15.85 -8.42 -39.22
C TYR A 138 14.69 -8.20 -40.19
N HIS A 139 13.56 -7.68 -39.70
CA HIS A 139 12.41 -7.36 -40.57
C HIS A 139 12.74 -6.28 -41.60
N HIS A 140 13.43 -5.21 -41.18
CA HIS A 140 13.89 -4.15 -42.08
C HIS A 140 14.84 -4.70 -43.15
N ALA A 141 15.85 -5.48 -42.75
CA ALA A 141 16.79 -6.12 -43.67
C ALA A 141 16.07 -7.06 -44.64
N LYS A 142 15.13 -7.88 -44.16
CA LYS A 142 14.39 -8.85 -44.97
C LYS A 142 13.46 -8.21 -46.00
N GLN A 143 12.80 -7.10 -45.67
CA GLN A 143 11.92 -6.36 -46.59
C GLN A 143 12.71 -5.60 -47.67
N GLY A 144 13.90 -5.08 -47.33
CA GLY A 144 14.74 -4.29 -48.24
C GLY A 144 15.79 -5.08 -49.05
N ALA A 145 16.08 -6.34 -48.69
CA ALA A 145 17.23 -7.07 -49.24
C ALA A 145 17.04 -7.55 -50.69
N LYS A 146 17.81 -6.95 -51.61
CA LYS A 146 18.17 -7.53 -52.92
C LYS A 146 19.44 -8.40 -52.84
N GLU A 147 20.26 -8.19 -51.81
CA GLU A 147 21.57 -8.79 -51.56
C GLU A 147 21.82 -8.88 -50.05
N ASP A 148 22.97 -9.41 -49.63
CA ASP A 148 23.31 -9.56 -48.21
C ASP A 148 23.42 -8.18 -47.53
N VAL A 149 22.87 -8.07 -46.31
CA VAL A 149 22.72 -6.79 -45.60
C VAL A 149 23.62 -6.78 -44.37
N VAL A 150 24.36 -5.69 -44.18
CA VAL A 150 25.15 -5.42 -42.96
C VAL A 150 24.67 -4.11 -42.35
N LEU A 151 24.22 -4.14 -41.10
CA LEU A 151 23.72 -2.98 -40.36
C LEU A 151 24.42 -2.88 -39.01
N GLN A 152 24.68 -1.66 -38.53
CA GLN A 152 25.15 -1.45 -37.18
C GLN A 152 23.98 -1.57 -36.19
N LEU A 153 24.12 -2.37 -35.13
CA LEU A 153 23.15 -2.40 -34.05
C LEU A 153 23.57 -1.40 -32.98
N THR A 154 22.96 -0.22 -32.96
CA THR A 154 23.32 0.86 -32.02
C THR A 154 23.17 0.48 -30.55
N ILE A 155 22.21 -0.41 -30.23
CA ILE A 155 21.98 -0.90 -28.86
C ILE A 155 23.08 -1.84 -28.38
N LEU A 156 23.72 -2.59 -29.29
CA LEU A 156 24.81 -3.50 -28.97
C LEU A 156 26.14 -2.86 -29.38
N ALA A 157 26.85 -2.28 -28.41
CA ALA A 157 28.13 -1.65 -28.65
C ALA A 157 29.09 -2.58 -29.43
N ASN A 158 29.77 -2.02 -30.43
CA ASN A 158 30.75 -2.75 -31.25
C ASN A 158 30.17 -4.00 -31.92
N THR A 159 28.88 -4.00 -32.28
CA THR A 159 28.21 -5.14 -32.89
C THR A 159 27.52 -4.76 -34.20
N ASN A 160 27.87 -5.47 -35.27
CA ASN A 160 27.18 -5.39 -36.55
C ASN A 160 26.24 -6.60 -36.70
N PHE A 161 25.04 -6.35 -37.23
CA PHE A 161 24.08 -7.33 -37.68
C PHE A 161 24.34 -7.68 -39.14
N LEU A 162 24.42 -8.97 -39.43
CA LEU A 162 24.62 -9.50 -40.78
C LEU A 162 23.44 -10.41 -41.13
N TYR A 163 22.72 -10.08 -42.20
CA TYR A 163 21.67 -10.92 -42.76
C TYR A 163 22.10 -11.44 -44.12
N ASN A 164 22.26 -12.77 -44.21
CA ASN A 164 22.46 -13.43 -45.49
C ASN A 164 21.11 -13.79 -46.11
N ARG A 165 20.82 -13.19 -47.27
CA ARG A 165 19.51 -13.35 -47.90
C ARG A 165 19.30 -14.74 -48.49
N ARG A 166 20.37 -15.34 -49.02
CA ARG A 166 20.34 -16.63 -49.73
C ARG A 166 20.07 -17.79 -48.78
N THR A 167 20.71 -17.79 -47.62
CA THR A 167 20.55 -18.83 -46.58
C THR A 167 19.50 -18.47 -45.55
N ASN A 168 19.01 -17.22 -45.54
CA ASN A 168 18.13 -16.66 -44.52
C ASN A 168 18.72 -16.80 -43.10
N THR A 169 20.04 -16.61 -42.98
CA THR A 169 20.76 -16.71 -41.70
C THR A 169 21.11 -15.33 -41.17
N VAL A 170 21.04 -15.18 -39.86
CA VAL A 170 21.44 -13.96 -39.14
C VAL A 170 22.70 -14.24 -38.32
N GLN A 171 23.66 -13.32 -38.36
CA GLN A 171 24.87 -13.37 -37.53
C GLN A 171 25.13 -12.02 -36.88
N LEU A 172 25.72 -12.04 -35.68
CA LEU A 172 26.29 -10.86 -35.03
C LEU A 172 27.82 -10.90 -35.16
N LEU A 173 28.40 -9.81 -35.64
CA LEU A 173 29.84 -9.59 -35.72
C LEU A 173 30.25 -8.60 -34.63
N ASN A 174 31.09 -9.05 -33.70
CA ASN A 174 31.77 -8.14 -32.79
C ASN A 174 32.93 -7.48 -33.55
N THR A 175 32.90 -6.15 -33.68
CA THR A 175 33.88 -5.40 -34.47
C THR A 175 35.23 -5.25 -33.77
N ASN A 176 35.30 -5.45 -32.45
CA ASN A 176 36.55 -5.38 -31.70
C ASN A 176 37.34 -6.69 -31.77
N THR A 177 36.65 -7.82 -31.63
CA THR A 177 37.27 -9.15 -31.63
C THR A 177 37.25 -9.82 -33.01
N ASN A 178 36.50 -9.25 -33.96
CA ASN A 178 36.21 -9.82 -35.27
C ASN A 178 35.54 -11.22 -35.21
N THR A 179 34.89 -11.55 -34.09
CA THR A 179 34.21 -12.83 -33.91
C THR A 179 32.79 -12.76 -34.43
N ARG A 180 32.36 -13.78 -35.17
CA ARG A 180 30.99 -13.93 -35.70
C ARG A 180 30.27 -15.04 -34.99
N ARG A 181 29.03 -14.78 -34.56
CA ARG A 181 28.16 -15.79 -33.94
C ARG A 181 26.81 -15.81 -34.63
N THR A 182 26.35 -17.01 -34.98
CA THR A 182 25.07 -17.21 -35.66
C THR A 182 23.92 -17.15 -34.66
N LEU A 183 22.83 -16.49 -35.04
CA LEU A 183 21.61 -16.44 -34.26
C LEU A 183 20.56 -17.42 -34.77
N LYS A 184 19.80 -17.97 -33.83
CA LYS A 184 18.61 -18.78 -34.07
C LYS A 184 17.37 -18.03 -33.58
N ARG A 185 16.34 -17.98 -34.44
CA ARG A 185 15.02 -17.42 -34.11
C ARG A 185 14.10 -18.51 -33.57
N LEU A 186 13.67 -18.35 -32.34
CA LEU A 186 12.70 -19.19 -31.64
C LEU A 186 11.38 -18.42 -31.48
N SER A 187 10.36 -19.13 -31.01
CA SER A 187 9.02 -18.58 -30.76
C SER A 187 8.68 -18.71 -29.28
N GLY A 188 8.08 -17.68 -28.70
CA GLY A 188 7.69 -17.62 -27.31
C GLY A 188 8.53 -16.62 -26.53
N TRP A 189 7.86 -15.70 -25.83
CA TRP A 189 8.48 -14.81 -24.84
C TRP A 189 7.56 -14.62 -23.63
N CYS A 190 8.14 -14.50 -22.43
CA CYS A 190 7.43 -14.25 -21.18
C CYS A 190 7.59 -12.80 -20.74
N PHE A 191 6.47 -12.11 -20.55
CA PHE A 191 6.41 -10.72 -20.09
C PHE A 191 5.97 -10.68 -18.65
N SER A 192 6.85 -10.21 -17.77
CA SER A 192 6.57 -10.05 -16.34
C SER A 192 6.20 -8.61 -16.01
N PHE A 193 4.95 -8.42 -15.56
CA PHE A 193 4.43 -7.15 -15.10
C PHE A 193 4.29 -7.18 -13.58
N PHE A 194 4.84 -6.19 -12.91
CA PHE A 194 4.64 -5.96 -11.49
C PHE A 194 3.68 -4.79 -11.29
N PHE A 195 2.85 -4.85 -10.25
CA PHE A 195 1.95 -3.74 -9.92
C PHE A 195 1.80 -3.56 -8.42
N ASP A 196 1.73 -2.31 -8.00
CA ASP A 196 1.64 -1.92 -6.59
C ASP A 196 0.19 -1.64 -6.15
N ARG A 197 0.03 -1.11 -4.94
CA ARG A 197 -1.29 -0.82 -4.35
C ARG A 197 -2.04 0.33 -5.05
N ASN A 198 -1.33 1.19 -5.78
CA ASN A 198 -1.96 2.22 -6.62
C ASN A 198 -2.47 1.64 -7.94
N PHE A 199 -2.22 0.34 -8.16
CA PHE A 199 -2.61 -0.43 -9.34
C PHE A 199 -1.97 0.06 -10.64
N GLU A 200 -0.75 0.57 -10.51
CA GLU A 200 0.13 0.96 -11.60
C GLU A 200 1.00 -0.21 -12.05
N PHE A 201 1.18 -0.39 -13.35
CA PHE A 201 1.91 -1.52 -13.94
C PHE A 201 3.31 -1.15 -14.41
N TYR A 202 4.26 -2.02 -14.11
CA TYR A 202 5.67 -1.89 -14.45
C TYR A 202 6.13 -3.18 -15.15
N LEU A 203 6.66 -3.05 -16.36
CA LEU A 203 7.22 -4.15 -17.13
C LEU A 203 8.68 -4.39 -16.69
N CYS A 204 9.00 -5.65 -16.40
CA CYS A 204 10.37 -6.12 -16.22
C CYS A 204 11.02 -6.37 -17.58
N LEU A 205 12.15 -5.70 -17.86
CA LEU A 205 12.89 -5.83 -19.12
C LEU A 205 13.73 -7.10 -19.19
N GLU A 206 14.16 -7.61 -18.04
CA GLU A 206 14.75 -8.94 -17.94
C GLU A 206 13.65 -9.99 -17.96
N GLU A 207 13.87 -11.05 -18.73
CA GLU A 207 12.91 -12.14 -18.81
C GLU A 207 12.90 -12.97 -17.52
N ILE A 208 11.78 -12.90 -16.80
CA ILE A 208 11.46 -13.78 -15.67
C ILE A 208 10.42 -14.79 -16.17
N VAL A 209 10.81 -16.06 -16.21
CA VAL A 209 9.96 -17.14 -16.74
C VAL A 209 9.42 -18.06 -15.65
N PHE A 210 8.25 -18.64 -15.92
CA PHE A 210 7.66 -19.71 -15.12
C PHE A 210 7.32 -20.91 -16.02
N PRO A 211 8.21 -21.92 -16.11
CA PRO A 211 7.91 -23.16 -16.80
C PRO A 211 6.82 -23.97 -16.11
N THR A 212 6.16 -24.87 -16.85
CA THR A 212 5.26 -25.87 -16.29
C THR A 212 6.04 -26.92 -15.48
N LYS A 213 5.34 -27.65 -14.61
CA LYS A 213 5.94 -28.76 -13.84
C LYS A 213 6.55 -29.86 -14.73
N SER A 214 5.97 -30.08 -15.91
CA SER A 214 6.46 -31.04 -16.91
C SER A 214 7.88 -30.74 -17.38
N THR A 215 8.31 -29.47 -17.34
CA THR A 215 9.68 -29.08 -17.70
C THR A 215 10.71 -29.76 -16.80
N ILE A 216 10.44 -29.83 -15.48
CA ILE A 216 11.35 -30.48 -14.53
C ILE A 216 11.24 -32.00 -14.62
N SER A 217 10.02 -32.54 -14.68
CA SER A 217 9.82 -33.99 -14.68
C SER A 217 10.35 -34.66 -15.95
N GLY A 218 10.26 -33.97 -17.09
CA GLY A 218 10.79 -34.43 -18.38
C GLY A 218 12.31 -34.33 -18.53
N LYS A 219 13.04 -33.81 -17.52
CA LYS A 219 14.49 -33.52 -17.58
C LYS A 219 14.87 -32.66 -18.80
N VAL A 220 14.09 -31.62 -19.07
CA VAL A 220 14.33 -30.71 -20.20
C VAL A 220 15.61 -29.92 -19.98
N VAL A 221 16.52 -29.93 -20.96
CA VAL A 221 17.83 -29.22 -20.89
C VAL A 221 18.05 -28.24 -22.04
N LYS A 222 17.11 -28.14 -22.98
CA LYS A 222 17.18 -27.20 -24.11
C LYS A 222 16.00 -26.24 -24.04
N MET A 223 16.27 -24.98 -24.36
CA MET A 223 15.26 -23.93 -24.25
C MET A 223 14.08 -24.10 -25.20
N ALA A 224 14.29 -24.69 -26.39
CA ALA A 224 13.24 -24.95 -27.38
C ALA A 224 12.21 -25.98 -26.91
N ASP A 225 12.57 -26.83 -25.93
CA ASP A 225 11.71 -27.89 -25.40
C ASP A 225 11.01 -27.45 -24.10
N VAL A 226 11.25 -26.22 -23.63
CA VAL A 226 10.63 -25.70 -22.40
C VAL A 226 9.19 -25.32 -22.65
N LYS A 227 8.30 -25.86 -21.83
CA LYS A 227 6.88 -25.52 -21.82
C LYS A 227 6.63 -24.45 -20.77
N TYR A 228 6.30 -23.24 -21.20
CA TYR A 228 6.02 -22.10 -20.31
C TYR A 228 4.56 -22.09 -19.86
N GLN A 229 4.30 -21.51 -18.69
CA GLN A 229 2.94 -21.23 -18.26
C GLN A 229 2.40 -20.02 -19.03
N ASP A 230 1.15 -20.10 -19.50
CA ASP A 230 0.53 -19.02 -20.27
C ASP A 230 0.22 -17.77 -19.41
N LEU A 231 -0.12 -17.99 -18.13
CA LEU A 231 -0.41 -16.95 -17.15
C LEU A 231 0.07 -17.40 -15.77
N VAL A 232 0.72 -16.49 -15.04
CA VAL A 232 1.00 -16.65 -13.61
C VAL A 232 0.67 -15.34 -12.88
N ILE A 233 -0.09 -15.41 -11.79
CA ILE A 233 -0.43 -14.28 -10.92
C ILE A 233 0.03 -14.61 -9.49
N LEU A 234 0.94 -13.80 -8.96
CA LEU A 234 1.53 -13.95 -7.63
C LEU A 234 1.28 -12.70 -6.79
N ASP A 235 1.21 -12.88 -5.48
CA ASP A 235 1.30 -11.80 -4.50
C ASP A 235 2.59 -11.95 -3.69
N GLY A 236 3.25 -10.83 -3.47
CA GLY A 236 4.60 -10.82 -2.94
C GLY A 236 5.07 -9.44 -2.50
N GLU A 237 6.32 -9.40 -2.11
CA GLU A 237 6.98 -8.20 -1.59
C GLU A 237 8.39 -8.10 -2.14
N ILE A 238 8.73 -6.95 -2.71
CA ILE A 238 10.08 -6.63 -3.14
C ILE A 238 10.85 -6.10 -1.94
N VAL A 239 11.87 -6.83 -1.52
CA VAL A 239 12.66 -6.56 -0.31
C VAL A 239 14.13 -6.45 -0.69
N TYR A 240 14.82 -5.43 -0.16
CA TYR A 240 16.26 -5.33 -0.34
C TYR A 240 16.98 -6.26 0.63
N ASN A 241 17.73 -7.22 0.10
CA ASN A 241 18.59 -8.09 0.89
C ASN A 241 19.91 -7.39 1.17
N ILE A 242 20.17 -7.12 2.45
CA ILE A 242 21.33 -6.33 2.90
C ILE A 242 22.66 -7.09 2.70
N GLN A 243 22.63 -8.42 2.81
CA GLN A 243 23.82 -9.27 2.67
C GLN A 243 24.20 -9.45 1.20
N GLU A 244 23.23 -9.78 0.35
CA GLU A 244 23.42 -9.96 -1.10
C GLU A 244 23.53 -8.62 -1.85
N LYS A 245 23.21 -7.50 -1.17
CA LYS A 245 23.13 -6.14 -1.74
C LYS A 245 22.24 -6.08 -2.98
N ARG A 246 21.11 -6.78 -2.93
CA ARG A 246 20.25 -7.03 -4.09
C ARG A 246 18.78 -7.14 -3.72
N TYR A 247 17.90 -6.75 -4.64
CA TYR A 247 16.45 -6.90 -4.44
C TYR A 247 15.97 -8.34 -4.69
N ASN A 248 15.14 -8.82 -3.76
CA ASN A 248 14.46 -10.09 -3.83
C ASN A 248 12.95 -9.87 -3.99
N TYR A 249 12.29 -10.68 -4.81
CA TYR A 249 10.83 -10.77 -4.83
C TYR A 249 10.39 -11.94 -3.95
N SER A 250 9.90 -11.62 -2.76
CA SER A 250 9.42 -12.58 -1.76
C SER A 250 7.98 -12.96 -2.03
N ILE A 251 7.78 -14.12 -2.68
CA ILE A 251 6.47 -14.66 -3.02
C ILE A 251 5.85 -15.27 -1.76
N TYR A 252 4.68 -14.78 -1.37
CA TYR A 252 3.93 -15.32 -0.22
C TYR A 252 2.55 -15.85 -0.60
N ASP A 253 2.05 -15.56 -1.81
CA ASP A 253 0.82 -16.18 -2.32
C ASP A 253 0.90 -16.44 -3.84
N VAL A 254 0.17 -17.46 -4.30
CA VAL A 254 -0.03 -17.80 -5.71
C VAL A 254 -1.53 -17.89 -5.97
N ILE A 255 -2.00 -17.08 -6.91
CA ILE A 255 -3.44 -16.86 -7.10
C ILE A 255 -3.91 -17.58 -8.34
N SER A 256 -3.20 -17.43 -9.45
CA SER A 256 -3.53 -18.12 -10.70
C SER A 256 -2.26 -18.59 -11.37
N PHE A 257 -2.29 -19.79 -11.93
CA PHE A 257 -1.18 -20.37 -12.68
C PHE A 257 -1.69 -21.48 -13.61
N VAL A 258 -0.84 -22.05 -14.46
CA VAL A 258 -1.23 -23.14 -15.36
C VAL A 258 -1.02 -24.48 -14.67
N LYS A 259 -2.09 -25.29 -14.61
CA LYS A 259 -2.04 -26.66 -14.13
C LYS A 259 -2.27 -27.63 -15.29
N GLU A 260 -1.42 -28.65 -15.33
CA GLU A 260 -1.48 -29.73 -16.31
C GLU A 260 -2.43 -30.81 -15.80
N TYR A 261 -3.40 -31.17 -16.63
CA TYR A 261 -4.38 -32.21 -16.36
C TYR A 261 -4.22 -33.34 -17.37
N ILE A 262 -4.32 -34.58 -16.92
CA ILE A 262 -4.41 -35.72 -17.83
C ILE A 262 -5.89 -35.95 -18.11
N HIS A 263 -6.30 -35.79 -19.36
CA HIS A 263 -7.64 -36.13 -19.80
C HIS A 263 -7.82 -37.65 -19.71
N LYS A 264 -8.75 -38.10 -18.86
CA LYS A 264 -8.87 -39.52 -18.46
C LYS A 264 -9.15 -40.47 -19.63
N GLU A 265 -9.88 -40.00 -20.65
CA GLU A 265 -10.34 -40.83 -21.76
C GLU A 265 -9.32 -40.91 -22.91
N THR A 266 -8.63 -39.81 -23.18
CA THR A 266 -7.68 -39.70 -24.31
C THR A 266 -6.24 -39.88 -23.86
N ASN A 267 -5.99 -39.91 -22.55
CA ASN A 267 -4.67 -39.90 -21.92
C ASN A 267 -3.78 -38.73 -22.40
N THR A 268 -4.39 -37.62 -22.82
CA THR A 268 -3.68 -36.43 -23.30
C THR A 268 -3.53 -35.40 -22.18
N ALA A 269 -2.36 -34.77 -22.11
CA ALA A 269 -2.14 -33.64 -21.22
C ALA A 269 -2.83 -32.39 -21.76
N VAL A 270 -3.62 -31.73 -20.92
CA VAL A 270 -4.32 -30.47 -21.20
C VAL A 270 -3.90 -29.45 -20.16
N ASP A 271 -3.45 -28.30 -20.62
CA ASP A 271 -3.12 -27.18 -19.76
C ASP A 271 -4.35 -26.31 -19.52
N LYS A 272 -4.62 -25.98 -18.26
CA LYS A 272 -5.68 -25.07 -17.91
C LYS A 272 -5.17 -24.04 -16.91
N ILE A 273 -5.51 -22.78 -17.14
CA ILE A 273 -5.34 -21.73 -16.13
C ILE A 273 -6.31 -22.03 -15.00
N VAL A 274 -5.77 -22.18 -13.79
CA VAL A 274 -6.54 -22.42 -12.57
C VAL A 274 -6.39 -21.25 -11.63
N SER A 275 -7.47 -20.89 -10.95
CA SER A 275 -7.43 -19.94 -9.84
C SER A 275 -7.48 -20.70 -8.52
N LEU A 276 -6.48 -20.47 -7.66
CA LEU A 276 -6.41 -21.00 -6.31
C LEU A 276 -7.01 -20.05 -5.27
N ARG A 277 -7.65 -18.95 -5.68
CA ARG A 277 -8.13 -17.89 -4.78
C ARG A 277 -8.97 -18.36 -3.58
N LYS A 278 -9.71 -19.46 -3.73
CA LYS A 278 -10.60 -20.06 -2.72
C LYS A 278 -9.97 -21.27 -2.01
N GLU A 279 -8.82 -21.73 -2.49
CA GLU A 279 -8.10 -22.86 -1.91
C GLU A 279 -7.48 -22.48 -0.56
N SER A 280 -7.20 -23.47 0.27
CA SER A 280 -6.49 -23.26 1.54
C SER A 280 -5.13 -22.60 1.31
N MET A 281 -4.68 -21.79 2.27
CA MET A 281 -3.35 -21.20 2.20
C MET A 281 -2.26 -22.29 2.17
N THR A 282 -2.50 -23.46 2.80
CA THR A 282 -1.61 -24.62 2.71
C THR A 282 -1.45 -25.13 1.27
N THR A 283 -2.55 -25.25 0.53
CA THR A 283 -2.54 -25.64 -0.88
C THR A 283 -1.78 -24.60 -1.71
N ARG A 284 -2.12 -23.31 -1.55
CA ARG A 284 -1.46 -22.22 -2.29
C ARG A 284 0.04 -22.20 -2.02
N TYR A 285 0.44 -22.27 -0.76
CA TYR A 285 1.84 -22.29 -0.35
C TYR A 285 2.64 -23.46 -0.94
N LYS A 286 2.05 -24.66 -1.02
CA LYS A 286 2.67 -25.83 -1.68
C LYS A 286 2.85 -25.61 -3.19
N GLU A 287 1.91 -24.91 -3.83
CA GLU A 287 1.97 -24.60 -5.26
C GLU A 287 3.00 -23.51 -5.57
N ILE A 288 3.32 -22.59 -4.64
CA ILE A 288 4.46 -21.66 -4.79
C ILE A 288 5.77 -22.45 -4.99
N THR A 289 5.97 -23.52 -4.22
CA THR A 289 7.15 -24.38 -4.39
C THR A 289 7.06 -25.16 -5.70
N SER A 290 6.08 -26.06 -5.79
CA SER A 290 6.07 -27.08 -6.83
C SER A 290 5.66 -26.56 -8.22
N GLY A 291 4.91 -25.46 -8.30
CA GLY A 291 4.37 -24.92 -9.55
C GLY A 291 5.02 -23.62 -10.02
N VAL A 292 5.79 -22.94 -9.16
CA VAL A 292 6.33 -21.62 -9.48
C VAL A 292 7.84 -21.60 -9.30
N THR A 293 8.33 -21.77 -8.07
CA THR A 293 9.75 -21.59 -7.75
C THR A 293 10.63 -22.75 -8.21
N ASP A 294 10.27 -24.01 -7.98
CA ASP A 294 11.07 -25.15 -8.44
C ASP A 294 11.24 -25.16 -9.98
N PRO A 295 10.17 -24.98 -10.80
CA PRO A 295 10.33 -24.92 -12.26
C PRO A 295 11.17 -23.74 -12.72
N HIS A 296 10.98 -22.58 -12.10
CA HIS A 296 11.77 -21.38 -12.38
C HIS A 296 13.26 -21.65 -12.13
N TYR A 297 13.63 -22.12 -10.94
CA TYR A 297 15.03 -22.37 -10.60
C TYR A 297 15.66 -23.49 -11.43
N TYR A 298 14.91 -24.55 -11.73
CA TYR A 298 15.37 -25.60 -12.62
C TYR A 298 15.72 -25.06 -14.01
N TYR A 299 14.90 -24.17 -14.56
CA TYR A 299 15.17 -23.53 -15.84
C TYR A 299 16.48 -22.74 -15.84
N TYR A 300 16.71 -21.85 -14.88
CA TYR A 300 17.97 -21.09 -14.85
C TYR A 300 19.18 -21.99 -14.64
N GLN A 301 19.09 -23.00 -13.75
CA GLN A 301 20.22 -23.86 -13.42
C GLN A 301 20.54 -24.92 -14.48
N LYS A 302 19.53 -25.53 -15.10
CA LYS A 302 19.70 -26.70 -15.96
C LYS A 302 19.50 -26.40 -17.44
N VAL A 303 18.62 -25.47 -17.79
CA VAL A 303 18.37 -25.08 -19.18
C VAL A 303 19.29 -23.93 -19.60
N LEU A 304 19.26 -22.82 -18.86
CA LEU A 304 20.10 -21.65 -19.17
C LEU A 304 21.51 -21.72 -18.59
N ARG A 305 21.76 -22.61 -17.61
CA ARG A 305 23.04 -22.72 -16.91
C ARG A 305 23.60 -21.35 -16.46
N LYS A 306 22.70 -20.47 -16.03
CA LYS A 306 22.97 -19.09 -15.61
C LYS A 306 22.53 -18.86 -14.17
N PRO A 307 23.08 -17.84 -13.49
CA PRO A 307 22.49 -17.37 -12.25
C PRO A 307 21.05 -16.92 -12.50
N THR A 308 20.26 -16.82 -11.42
CA THR A 308 18.92 -16.20 -11.44
C THR A 308 18.94 -14.82 -12.10
N PRO A 309 17.79 -14.30 -12.57
CA PRO A 309 17.65 -12.94 -13.09
C PRO A 309 18.41 -11.94 -12.23
N LYS A 310 19.00 -10.88 -12.79
CA LYS A 310 19.73 -9.80 -12.09
C LYS A 310 18.80 -8.76 -11.46
N SER A 311 17.68 -8.48 -12.10
CA SER A 311 16.64 -7.55 -11.64
C SER A 311 16.09 -7.95 -10.27
N LEU A 312 15.54 -9.15 -10.15
CA LEU A 312 14.95 -9.67 -8.91
C LEU A 312 15.26 -11.15 -8.70
N LYS A 313 15.70 -11.51 -7.50
CA LYS A 313 15.82 -12.91 -7.10
C LYS A 313 14.50 -13.36 -6.48
N LEU A 314 13.87 -14.37 -7.07
CA LEU A 314 12.57 -14.86 -6.61
C LEU A 314 12.75 -15.77 -5.40
N ILE A 315 12.23 -15.39 -4.24
CA ILE A 315 12.32 -16.22 -3.05
C ILE A 315 10.92 -16.58 -2.56
N ARG A 316 10.75 -17.82 -2.10
CA ARG A 316 9.53 -18.22 -1.40
C ARG A 316 9.60 -17.74 0.04
N LYS A 317 8.62 -16.96 0.48
CA LYS A 317 8.56 -16.50 1.87
C LYS A 317 8.32 -17.68 2.80
N HIS A 318 9.00 -17.72 3.95
CA HIS A 318 8.89 -18.85 4.88
C HIS A 318 7.68 -18.65 5.79
N PHE A 319 6.71 -19.58 5.72
CA PHE A 319 5.55 -19.67 6.60
C PHE A 319 5.86 -20.65 7.73
N TYR A 320 5.69 -20.17 8.96
CA TYR A 320 5.79 -20.93 10.20
C TYR A 320 4.39 -21.26 10.68
N ASP A 321 4.20 -22.41 11.30
CA ASP A 321 2.96 -22.68 12.03
C ASP A 321 2.76 -21.65 13.17
N LYS A 322 1.52 -21.36 13.57
CA LYS A 322 1.28 -20.44 14.69
C LYS A 322 1.95 -20.90 15.99
N THR A 323 2.07 -22.21 16.18
CA THR A 323 2.75 -22.84 17.32
C THR A 323 4.26 -22.60 17.31
N GLU A 324 4.84 -22.20 16.18
CA GLU A 324 6.26 -21.88 16.00
C GLU A 324 6.56 -20.38 16.16
N LEU A 325 5.69 -19.62 16.87
CA LEU A 325 5.89 -18.19 17.14
C LEU A 325 7.30 -17.87 17.66
N MET A 326 7.82 -18.69 18.59
CA MET A 326 9.16 -18.45 19.15
C MET A 326 10.27 -18.70 18.14
N THR A 327 10.09 -19.66 17.22
CA THR A 327 11.05 -19.93 16.14
C THR A 327 11.21 -18.72 15.23
N VAL A 328 10.10 -18.08 14.83
CA VAL A 328 10.16 -16.87 13.99
C VAL A 328 10.70 -15.67 14.75
N LEU A 329 10.31 -15.47 16.02
CA LEU A 329 10.82 -14.37 16.84
C LEU A 329 12.33 -14.49 17.08
N ASN A 330 12.85 -15.69 17.32
CA ASN A 330 14.30 -15.93 17.48
C ASN A 330 15.11 -15.65 16.20
N CYS A 331 14.44 -15.64 15.03
CA CYS A 331 15.06 -15.23 13.78
C CYS A 331 15.15 -13.71 13.63
N ILE A 332 14.47 -12.91 14.46
CA ILE A 332 14.44 -11.46 14.37
C ILE A 332 15.31 -10.87 15.47
N LYS A 333 16.25 -10.00 15.11
CA LYS A 333 17.15 -9.34 16.07
C LYS A 333 17.07 -7.84 15.89
N GLU A 334 16.97 -7.12 17.00
CA GLU A 334 17.11 -5.66 17.01
C GLU A 334 18.58 -5.28 16.84
N ASP A 335 18.88 -4.39 15.92
CA ASP A 335 20.18 -3.73 15.82
C ASP A 335 20.28 -2.68 16.94
N PRO A 336 21.19 -2.86 17.92
CA PRO A 336 21.28 -1.96 19.07
C PRO A 336 21.73 -0.53 18.69
N LYS A 337 22.30 -0.33 17.50
CA LYS A 337 22.74 1.00 17.04
C LYS A 337 21.61 1.77 16.39
N THR A 338 20.76 1.10 15.61
CA THR A 338 19.73 1.76 14.79
C THR A 338 18.32 1.55 15.33
N GLY A 339 18.10 0.60 16.24
CA GLY A 339 16.77 0.18 16.70
C GLY A 339 15.94 -0.55 15.62
N GLU A 340 16.58 -0.94 14.52
CA GLU A 340 15.93 -1.65 13.41
C GLU A 340 15.88 -3.15 13.69
N TYR A 341 14.77 -3.80 13.37
CA TYR A 341 14.66 -5.25 13.48
C TYR A 341 15.08 -5.90 12.18
N ILE A 342 15.96 -6.90 12.27
CA ILE A 342 16.50 -7.62 11.12
C ILE A 342 16.14 -9.10 11.23
N TYR A 343 15.39 -9.61 10.25
CA TYR A 343 15.08 -11.03 10.11
C TYR A 343 16.24 -11.78 9.45
N LYS A 344 16.74 -12.81 10.14
CA LYS A 344 17.86 -13.69 9.76
C LYS A 344 19.12 -12.96 9.30
N GLY A 345 19.29 -11.70 9.71
CA GLY A 345 20.44 -10.88 9.35
C GLY A 345 20.44 -10.33 7.93
N TYR A 346 19.37 -10.51 7.13
CA TYR A 346 19.37 -10.11 5.72
C TYR A 346 18.18 -9.23 5.28
N ASN A 347 17.05 -9.24 5.99
CA ASN A 347 15.88 -8.40 5.68
C ASN A 347 15.53 -7.51 6.87
N LYS A 348 15.23 -6.24 6.62
CA LYS A 348 14.55 -5.40 7.62
C LYS A 348 13.13 -5.94 7.89
N ASN A 349 12.69 -5.80 9.14
CA ASN A 349 11.46 -6.37 9.65
C ASN A 349 10.67 -5.32 10.45
N ASP A 350 9.37 -5.29 10.22
CA ASP A 350 8.41 -4.37 10.86
C ASP A 350 7.46 -5.06 11.82
N GLY A 351 7.58 -6.38 12.00
CA GLY A 351 6.71 -7.19 12.84
C GLY A 351 6.36 -8.54 12.20
N LEU A 352 5.10 -8.95 12.33
CA LEU A 352 4.62 -10.27 11.91
C LEU A 352 3.31 -10.16 11.10
N ILE A 353 3.10 -11.09 10.18
CA ILE A 353 1.83 -11.29 9.47
C ILE A 353 1.25 -12.66 9.85
N PHE A 354 -0.05 -12.67 10.14
CA PHE A 354 -0.83 -13.84 10.48
C PHE A 354 -1.81 -14.12 9.34
N THR A 355 -1.57 -15.22 8.64
CA THR A 355 -2.40 -15.64 7.49
C THR A 355 -3.19 -16.89 7.88
N PRO A 356 -4.54 -16.88 7.80
CA PRO A 356 -5.34 -18.06 8.12
C PRO A 356 -4.99 -19.24 7.21
N LYS A 357 -5.01 -20.47 7.73
CA LYS A 357 -4.82 -21.67 6.90
C LYS A 357 -6.07 -21.98 6.05
N SER A 358 -7.26 -21.72 6.60
CA SER A 358 -8.55 -21.98 5.96
C SER A 358 -8.70 -21.21 4.65
N GLY A 359 -9.19 -21.88 3.60
CA GLY A 359 -9.45 -21.24 2.30
C GLY A 359 -10.55 -20.19 2.33
N GLU A 360 -11.56 -20.37 3.20
CA GLU A 360 -12.64 -19.40 3.38
C GLU A 360 -12.13 -18.09 4.01
N LEU A 361 -11.35 -18.21 5.09
CA LEU A 361 -10.82 -17.05 5.84
C LEU A 361 -9.66 -16.36 5.12
N SER A 362 -8.87 -17.12 4.36
CA SER A 362 -7.73 -16.62 3.57
C SER A 362 -8.08 -16.38 2.10
N ALA A 363 -9.37 -16.38 1.75
CA ALA A 363 -9.81 -16.22 0.37
C ALA A 363 -9.21 -14.94 -0.24
N PHE A 364 -8.62 -15.08 -1.42
CA PHE A 364 -8.02 -13.95 -2.13
C PHE A 364 -9.13 -13.08 -2.72
N LYS A 365 -9.40 -11.97 -2.05
CA LYS A 365 -10.42 -11.00 -2.42
C LYS A 365 -9.94 -9.57 -2.13
N PRO A 366 -10.41 -8.58 -2.91
CA PRO A 366 -10.01 -7.20 -2.69
C PRO A 366 -10.53 -6.62 -1.37
N GLY A 367 -9.86 -5.59 -0.88
CA GLY A 367 -10.25 -4.88 0.35
C GLY A 367 -9.66 -5.48 1.63
N SER A 368 -10.13 -5.00 2.77
CA SER A 368 -9.64 -5.44 4.09
C SER A 368 -10.14 -6.85 4.40
N ASN A 369 -9.25 -7.70 4.94
CA ASN A 369 -9.61 -9.01 5.44
C ASN A 369 -9.36 -9.07 6.96
N ASP A 370 -10.44 -9.18 7.72
CA ASP A 370 -10.40 -9.16 9.20
C ASP A 370 -9.76 -10.39 9.85
N TYR A 371 -9.41 -11.41 9.06
CA TYR A 371 -8.64 -12.58 9.48
C TYR A 371 -7.20 -12.53 8.98
N LEU A 372 -6.87 -11.72 7.96
CA LEU A 372 -5.48 -11.49 7.59
C LEU A 372 -4.94 -10.37 8.47
N MET A 373 -4.09 -10.71 9.44
CA MET A 373 -3.69 -9.76 10.47
C MET A 373 -2.21 -9.41 10.40
N LYS A 374 -1.87 -8.21 10.87
CA LYS A 374 -0.48 -7.76 11.03
C LYS A 374 -0.26 -7.27 12.46
N TRP A 375 0.86 -7.66 13.02
CA TRP A 375 1.39 -7.12 14.27
C TRP A 375 2.65 -6.33 13.95
N LYS A 376 2.89 -5.25 14.70
CA LYS A 376 4.07 -4.41 14.55
C LYS A 376 4.79 -4.26 15.88
N TRP A 377 6.10 -4.08 15.81
CA TRP A 377 6.89 -3.68 16.98
C TRP A 377 6.35 -2.36 17.56
N PRO A 378 6.36 -2.18 18.89
CA PRO A 378 5.85 -0.94 19.51
C PRO A 378 6.49 0.33 18.95
N ASN A 379 7.81 0.33 18.73
CA ASN A 379 8.54 1.46 18.12
C ASN A 379 8.29 1.64 16.61
N LYS A 380 7.58 0.71 15.95
CA LYS A 380 7.16 0.78 14.54
C LYS A 380 5.69 1.17 14.38
N LEU A 381 4.99 1.46 15.48
CA LEU A 381 3.71 2.14 15.48
C LEU A 381 3.98 3.65 15.39
N THR A 382 3.79 4.21 14.20
CA THR A 382 4.11 5.61 13.89
C THR A 382 2.98 6.31 13.15
N CYS A 383 2.92 7.63 13.29
CA CYS A 383 1.99 8.52 12.60
C CYS A 383 2.76 9.55 11.79
N ASP A 384 2.42 9.71 10.52
CA ASP A 384 2.93 10.81 9.71
C ASP A 384 2.05 12.05 9.93
N PHE A 385 2.59 13.06 10.61
CA PHE A 385 1.92 14.34 10.82
C PHE A 385 2.56 15.40 9.94
N LEU A 386 1.77 16.40 9.54
CA LEU A 386 2.33 17.65 9.05
C LEU A 386 2.67 18.48 10.29
N VAL A 387 3.93 18.89 10.41
CA VAL A 387 4.48 19.52 11.60
C VAL A 387 5.04 20.90 11.28
N CYS A 388 4.60 21.90 12.05
CA CYS A 388 5.03 23.29 11.91
C CYS A 388 5.62 23.77 13.24
N PRO A 389 6.82 24.37 13.26
CA PRO A 389 7.35 25.03 14.45
C PRO A 389 6.39 26.10 14.99
N VAL A 390 6.28 26.20 16.31
CA VAL A 390 5.55 27.31 16.96
C VAL A 390 6.40 28.57 16.93
N ASN A 391 5.79 29.71 16.62
CA ASN A 391 6.48 31.00 16.64
C ASN A 391 7.11 31.26 18.03
N ASN A 392 8.35 31.76 18.04
CA ASN A 392 9.13 32.05 19.25
C ASN A 392 9.47 30.83 20.13
N SER A 393 9.26 29.60 19.64
CA SER A 393 9.79 28.39 20.27
C SER A 393 11.17 28.09 19.68
N PRO A 394 12.27 28.17 20.46
CA PRO A 394 13.58 27.75 19.98
C PRO A 394 13.57 26.29 19.55
N ILE A 395 14.17 25.99 18.39
CA ILE A 395 14.39 24.60 17.95
C ILE A 395 15.83 24.22 18.32
N VAL A 396 15.96 23.27 19.22
CA VAL A 396 17.23 22.78 19.78
C VAL A 396 17.22 21.26 19.89
N GLU A 397 18.38 20.62 19.96
CA GLU A 397 18.44 19.15 20.03
C GLU A 397 17.78 18.61 21.30
N ASN A 398 17.96 19.28 22.43
CA ASN A 398 17.37 18.92 23.71
C ASN A 398 16.64 20.12 24.30
N ALA A 399 15.32 20.00 24.46
CA ALA A 399 14.48 21.02 25.09
C ALA A 399 14.91 21.23 26.55
N ARG A 400 15.10 22.48 26.96
CA ARG A 400 15.58 22.85 28.30
C ARG A 400 14.43 23.24 29.22
N ASN A 401 13.35 23.74 28.64
CA ASN A 401 12.14 24.17 29.33
C ASN A 401 10.91 23.89 28.45
N SER A 402 9.70 24.18 28.93
CA SER A 402 8.44 23.89 28.22
C SER A 402 8.15 24.76 27.00
N ALA A 403 8.94 25.81 26.73
CA ALA A 403 8.80 26.68 25.58
C ALA A 403 9.72 26.29 24.40
N ASP A 404 10.72 25.43 24.62
CA ASP A 404 11.59 24.91 23.57
C ASP A 404 10.90 23.77 22.80
N ASN A 405 11.20 23.65 21.51
CA ASN A 405 10.75 22.56 20.63
C ASN A 405 9.24 22.31 20.61
N CYS A 406 8.44 23.37 20.62
CA CYS A 406 6.99 23.30 20.44
C CYS A 406 6.62 23.32 18.95
N PHE A 407 5.72 22.41 18.57
CA PHE A 407 5.26 22.24 17.19
C PHE A 407 3.75 22.04 17.13
N TYR A 408 3.11 22.60 16.10
CA TYR A 408 1.75 22.24 15.71
C TYR A 408 1.77 20.95 14.90
N PHE A 409 1.01 19.95 15.32
CA PHE A 409 0.86 18.68 14.60
C PHE A 409 -0.48 18.66 13.89
N TYR A 410 -0.53 18.31 12.60
CA TYR A 410 -1.76 18.24 11.81
C TYR A 410 -1.93 16.87 11.14
N PHE A 411 -3.18 16.39 11.10
CA PHE A 411 -3.61 15.24 10.29
C PHE A 411 -4.57 15.68 9.19
N GLN A 412 -4.90 14.77 8.28
CA GLN A 412 -5.87 15.03 7.21
C GLN A 412 -7.27 14.49 7.56
N PHE A 413 -8.30 15.32 7.44
CA PHE A 413 -9.71 14.93 7.57
C PHE A 413 -10.53 15.48 6.40
N LYS A 414 -11.21 14.60 5.66
CA LYS A 414 -11.97 14.98 4.45
C LYS A 414 -11.17 15.91 3.51
N ARG A 415 -9.90 15.58 3.27
CA ARG A 415 -8.93 16.36 2.47
C ARG A 415 -8.54 17.74 3.03
N LYS A 416 -9.01 18.12 4.23
CA LYS A 416 -8.59 19.33 4.94
C LYS A 416 -7.55 18.98 6.01
N LEU A 417 -6.65 19.91 6.29
CA LEU A 417 -5.73 19.78 7.43
C LEU A 417 -6.48 20.13 8.72
N THR A 418 -6.26 19.34 9.76
CA THR A 418 -6.89 19.54 11.07
C THR A 418 -5.81 19.44 12.14
N LEU A 419 -5.77 20.43 13.04
CA LEU A 419 -4.82 20.45 14.14
C LEU A 419 -5.10 19.26 15.05
N PHE A 420 -4.10 18.43 15.26
CA PHE A 420 -4.08 17.37 16.25
C PHE A 420 -3.87 17.97 17.65
N SER A 421 -2.74 18.64 17.85
CA SER A 421 -2.36 19.28 19.10
C SER A 421 -1.12 20.16 18.89
N VAL A 422 -0.79 20.97 19.91
CA VAL A 422 0.55 21.56 20.06
C VAL A 422 1.35 20.60 20.93
N CYS A 423 2.45 20.07 20.39
CA CYS A 423 3.28 19.08 21.06
C CYS A 423 4.68 19.63 21.27
N GLN A 424 5.22 19.40 22.47
CA GLN A 424 6.64 19.59 22.73
C GLN A 424 7.40 18.31 22.35
N VAL A 425 8.46 18.44 21.54
CA VAL A 425 9.37 17.34 21.20
C VAL A 425 10.69 17.51 21.94
N LYS A 426 10.88 16.76 23.02
CA LYS A 426 12.02 17.00 23.93
C LYS A 426 13.38 16.75 23.30
N LYS A 427 13.48 15.74 22.43
CA LYS A 427 14.72 15.33 21.79
C LYS A 427 14.54 15.33 20.28
N ILE A 428 15.42 16.02 19.56
CA ILE A 428 15.44 16.11 18.11
C ILE A 428 16.88 15.86 17.66
N SER A 429 17.10 15.00 16.66
CA SER A 429 18.44 14.79 16.12
C SER A 429 18.96 16.07 15.46
N GLU A 430 20.28 16.26 15.47
CA GLU A 430 20.94 17.43 14.87
C GLU A 430 20.52 17.66 13.41
N SER A 431 20.42 16.59 12.62
CA SER A 431 19.97 16.66 11.23
C SER A 431 18.54 17.18 11.08
N LEU A 432 17.62 16.77 11.95
CA LEU A 432 16.24 17.24 11.95
C LEU A 432 16.12 18.67 12.48
N VAL A 433 16.93 19.05 13.47
CA VAL A 433 17.00 20.44 13.96
C VAL A 433 17.38 21.38 12.81
N ALA A 434 18.40 21.03 12.03
CA ALA A 434 18.81 21.82 10.87
C ALA A 434 17.68 21.96 9.85
N ARG A 435 16.93 20.88 9.58
CA ARG A 435 15.77 20.89 8.67
C ARG A 435 14.67 21.84 9.14
N PHE A 436 14.30 21.79 10.41
CA PHE A 436 13.24 22.66 10.95
C PHE A 436 13.67 24.13 11.07
N LYS A 437 14.95 24.40 11.38
CA LYS A 437 15.49 25.77 11.40
C LYS A 437 15.56 26.41 10.02
N GLY A 438 15.70 25.62 8.96
CA GLY A 438 15.71 26.09 7.57
C GLY A 438 14.33 26.34 6.97
N LEU A 439 13.26 26.29 7.78
CA LEU A 439 11.91 26.62 7.35
C LEU A 439 11.68 28.13 7.41
N GLU A 440 11.08 28.65 6.35
CA GLU A 440 10.54 30.00 6.30
C GLU A 440 9.26 30.10 7.15
N ALA A 441 8.84 31.33 7.46
CA ALA A 441 7.60 31.56 8.18
C ALA A 441 6.41 30.89 7.45
N ASN A 442 5.64 30.06 8.19
CA ASN A 442 4.49 29.27 7.72
C ASN A 442 4.80 28.02 6.88
N GLU A 443 6.06 27.60 6.77
CA GLU A 443 6.41 26.31 6.17
C GLU A 443 6.28 25.16 7.18
N ALA A 444 5.94 23.98 6.67
CA ALA A 444 5.78 22.77 7.46
C ALA A 444 6.35 21.56 6.71
N LEU A 445 6.76 20.55 7.47
CA LEU A 445 7.28 19.28 6.95
C LEU A 445 6.35 18.15 7.36
N ILE A 446 6.28 17.10 6.56
CA ILE A 446 5.64 15.86 7.01
C ILE A 446 6.70 15.06 7.75
N ALA A 447 6.46 14.73 9.01
CA ALA A 447 7.36 13.95 9.83
C ALA A 447 6.70 12.66 10.29
N GLU A 448 7.43 11.55 10.19
CA GLU A 448 7.04 10.30 10.81
C GLU A 448 7.34 10.38 12.31
N CYS A 449 6.30 10.24 13.13
CA CYS A 449 6.35 10.47 14.57
C CYS A 449 5.99 9.19 15.32
N GLY A 450 6.80 8.86 16.32
CA GLY A 450 6.51 7.82 17.33
C GLY A 450 6.06 8.45 18.65
N TYR A 451 5.48 7.65 19.53
CA TYR A 451 5.08 8.09 20.87
C TYR A 451 5.69 7.20 21.93
N ASP A 452 6.44 7.79 22.86
CA ASP A 452 7.07 7.09 23.97
C ASP A 452 7.25 8.06 25.15
N LEU A 453 6.37 7.90 26.14
CA LEU A 453 6.36 8.75 27.33
C LEU A 453 7.59 8.51 28.24
N PRO A 454 7.99 7.27 28.57
CA PRO A 454 9.18 7.02 29.39
C PRO A 454 10.49 7.56 28.84
N ASN A 455 10.79 7.35 27.55
CA ASN A 455 12.13 7.63 27.00
C ASN A 455 12.24 9.02 26.33
N TYR A 456 11.12 9.51 25.78
CA TYR A 456 11.07 10.75 24.99
C TYR A 456 10.13 11.81 25.58
N GLY A 457 9.33 11.46 26.59
CA GLY A 457 8.39 12.39 27.22
C GLY A 457 7.17 12.69 26.35
N GLY A 458 6.85 11.85 25.36
CA GLY A 458 5.71 12.01 24.47
C GLY A 458 6.06 11.70 23.01
N TRP A 459 5.59 12.56 22.10
CA TRP A 459 5.89 12.46 20.68
C TRP A 459 7.36 12.75 20.37
N TYR A 460 7.94 11.97 19.47
CA TYR A 460 9.29 12.18 18.95
C TYR A 460 9.33 11.98 17.43
N PHE A 461 10.29 12.64 16.77
CA PHE A 461 10.48 12.53 15.33
C PHE A 461 11.43 11.38 14.99
N LEU A 462 11.04 10.54 14.02
CA LEU A 462 11.91 9.52 13.44
C LEU A 462 12.62 10.08 12.21
N LEU A 463 11.86 10.59 11.24
CA LEU A 463 12.40 11.11 9.97
C LEU A 463 11.41 12.04 9.26
N ILE A 464 11.92 12.86 8.33
CA ILE A 464 11.11 13.67 7.42
C ILE A 464 10.68 12.84 6.21
N ARG A 465 9.40 12.89 5.89
CA ARG A 465 8.74 12.11 4.82
C ARG A 465 8.63 12.93 3.55
N GLU A 466 9.75 13.08 2.85
CA GLU A 466 9.82 13.76 1.55
C GLU A 466 9.04 13.02 0.46
N ASP A 467 8.83 11.72 0.63
CA ASP A 467 8.02 10.87 -0.24
C ASP A 467 6.51 11.15 -0.15
N LYS A 468 6.07 11.93 0.84
CA LYS A 468 4.65 12.20 1.11
C LYS A 468 4.29 13.64 0.83
N ASN A 469 3.13 13.81 0.20
CA ASN A 469 2.52 15.13 -0.04
C ASN A 469 1.40 15.48 0.95
N THR A 470 0.93 14.51 1.73
CA THR A 470 -0.14 14.69 2.71
C THR A 470 0.16 13.90 3.98
N PRO A 471 -0.17 14.43 5.18
CA PRO A 471 -0.07 13.66 6.41
C PRO A 471 -1.10 12.52 6.43
N ASN A 472 -0.98 11.64 7.41
CA ASN A 472 -1.93 10.54 7.57
C ASN A 472 -3.37 11.06 7.78
N ALA A 473 -4.32 10.32 7.21
CA ALA A 473 -5.73 10.58 7.44
C ALA A 473 -6.13 10.30 8.89
N PHE A 474 -7.17 10.96 9.39
CA PHE A 474 -7.72 10.77 10.74
C PHE A 474 -7.87 9.30 11.11
N LYS A 475 -8.46 8.48 10.21
CA LYS A 475 -8.65 7.04 10.45
C LYS A 475 -7.33 6.31 10.70
N THR A 476 -6.28 6.63 9.93
CA THR A 476 -4.95 6.04 10.13
C THR A 476 -4.37 6.46 11.47
N VAL A 477 -4.44 7.76 11.81
CA VAL A 477 -3.92 8.27 13.09
C VAL A 477 -4.67 7.67 14.28
N ALA A 478 -6.00 7.67 14.25
CA ALA A 478 -6.86 7.10 15.28
C ALA A 478 -6.55 5.61 15.49
N ASN A 479 -6.52 4.82 14.41
CA ASN A 479 -6.18 3.41 14.49
C ASN A 479 -4.77 3.19 15.06
N THR A 480 -3.77 3.97 14.65
CA THR A 480 -2.41 3.84 15.22
C THR A 480 -2.39 4.16 16.71
N LEU A 481 -3.08 5.21 17.15
CA LEU A 481 -3.18 5.56 18.57
C LEU A 481 -3.89 4.48 19.38
N GLU A 482 -4.99 3.92 18.87
CA GLU A 482 -5.65 2.76 19.48
C GLU A 482 -4.67 1.59 19.63
N ASN A 483 -3.89 1.29 18.60
CA ASN A 483 -2.89 0.22 18.67
C ASN A 483 -1.76 0.49 19.68
N MET A 484 -1.32 1.75 19.82
CA MET A 484 -0.36 2.15 20.84
C MET A 484 -0.94 1.98 22.25
N LEU A 485 -2.21 2.32 22.45
CA LEU A 485 -2.90 2.19 23.73
C LEU A 485 -3.14 0.72 24.11
N GLU A 486 -3.64 -0.07 23.16
CA GLU A 486 -3.89 -1.49 23.36
C GLU A 486 -2.60 -2.25 23.65
N ASN A 487 -1.47 -1.80 23.08
CA ASN A 487 -0.12 -2.32 23.32
C ASN A 487 -0.07 -3.86 23.38
N VAL A 488 -0.52 -4.50 22.30
CA VAL A 488 -0.43 -5.95 22.15
C VAL A 488 1.06 -6.32 22.08
N THR A 489 1.55 -7.00 23.11
CA THR A 489 2.95 -7.36 23.26
C THR A 489 3.25 -8.76 22.71
N VAL A 490 4.54 -9.11 22.63
CA VAL A 490 4.96 -10.48 22.37
C VAL A 490 4.45 -11.46 23.45
N ASP A 491 4.39 -11.04 24.72
CA ASP A 491 3.84 -11.87 25.80
C ASP A 491 2.34 -12.15 25.58
N ASP A 492 1.57 -11.18 25.06
CA ASP A 492 0.18 -11.40 24.64
C ASP A 492 0.11 -12.45 23.52
N LEU A 493 0.93 -12.31 22.47
CA LEU A 493 0.95 -13.27 21.37
C LEU A 493 1.29 -14.70 21.86
N GLN A 494 2.25 -14.84 22.77
CA GLN A 494 2.58 -16.14 23.37
C GLN A 494 1.38 -16.75 24.09
N TYR A 495 0.68 -15.99 24.93
CA TYR A 495 -0.49 -16.46 25.68
C TYR A 495 -1.65 -16.91 24.77
N TYR A 496 -1.88 -16.21 23.67
CA TYR A 496 -3.00 -16.51 22.77
C TYR A 496 -2.68 -17.63 21.76
N LEU A 497 -1.42 -17.80 21.38
CA LEU A 497 -1.01 -18.69 20.30
C LEU A 497 -0.36 -19.99 20.77
N LEU A 498 0.30 -19.98 21.93
CA LEU A 498 1.07 -21.12 22.43
C LEU A 498 0.28 -21.89 23.51
N PRO A 499 0.54 -23.21 23.65
CA PRO A 499 0.04 -23.98 24.79
C PRO A 499 0.50 -23.40 26.14
N SER A 500 -0.30 -23.62 27.19
CA SER A 500 -0.04 -23.09 28.54
C SER A 500 1.33 -23.44 29.12
N ASP A 501 1.92 -24.54 28.69
CA ASP A 501 3.23 -25.01 29.17
C ASP A 501 4.41 -24.35 28.44
N SER A 502 4.14 -23.58 27.38
CA SER A 502 5.15 -22.99 26.49
C SER A 502 5.44 -21.50 26.78
N TYR A 503 4.81 -20.91 27.78
CA TYR A 503 5.06 -19.52 28.21
C TYR A 503 4.95 -19.36 29.74
N ASP A 504 5.51 -18.29 30.28
CA ASP A 504 5.44 -18.00 31.72
C ASP A 504 4.05 -17.45 32.11
N SER A 505 3.14 -18.37 32.44
CA SER A 505 1.77 -18.05 32.85
C SER A 505 1.68 -17.19 34.11
N LYS A 506 2.65 -17.29 35.03
CA LYS A 506 2.69 -16.45 36.24
C LYS A 506 3.09 -15.03 35.90
N LYS A 507 4.12 -14.85 35.06
CA LYS A 507 4.51 -13.53 34.53
C LYS A 507 3.33 -12.90 33.80
N TYR A 508 2.68 -13.63 32.91
CA TYR A 508 1.55 -13.11 32.14
C TYR A 508 0.36 -12.74 33.03
N LYS A 509 0.05 -13.55 34.06
CA LYS A 509 -0.98 -13.20 35.04
C LYS A 509 -0.70 -11.87 35.74
N ARG A 510 0.54 -11.61 36.16
CA ARG A 510 0.92 -10.30 36.75
C ARG A 510 0.72 -9.14 35.76
N ILE A 511 0.99 -9.36 34.48
CA ILE A 511 0.74 -8.37 33.42
C ILE A 511 -0.77 -8.09 33.31
N LEU A 512 -1.61 -9.14 33.33
CA LEU A 512 -3.07 -9.00 33.33
C LEU A 512 -3.57 -8.27 34.58
N ASP A 513 -3.11 -8.66 35.77
CA ASP A 513 -3.50 -8.03 37.04
C ASP A 513 -3.14 -6.53 37.05
N SER A 514 -1.93 -6.18 36.57
CA SER A 514 -1.49 -4.78 36.43
C SER A 514 -2.37 -3.99 35.46
N ARG A 515 -2.82 -4.62 34.36
CA ARG A 515 -3.71 -4.00 33.38
C ARG A 515 -5.13 -3.83 33.92
N GLU A 516 -5.65 -4.81 34.64
CA GLU A 516 -6.94 -4.68 35.32
C GLU A 516 -6.91 -3.57 36.37
N GLN A 517 -5.83 -3.49 37.15
CA GLN A 517 -5.63 -2.40 38.09
C GLN A 517 -5.62 -1.04 37.37
N PHE A 518 -4.85 -0.91 36.29
CA PHE A 518 -4.84 0.29 35.47
C PHE A 518 -6.24 0.63 34.94
N LEU A 519 -7.01 -0.35 34.47
CA LEU A 519 -8.38 -0.15 33.98
C LEU A 519 -9.30 0.39 35.07
N ARG A 520 -9.23 -0.17 36.28
CA ARG A 520 -10.04 0.31 37.41
C ARG A 520 -9.67 1.74 37.78
N GLU A 521 -8.37 2.04 37.83
CA GLU A 521 -7.87 3.40 38.09
C GLU A 521 -8.28 4.38 36.99
N TYR A 522 -8.20 3.98 35.72
CA TYR A 522 -8.62 4.76 34.56
C TYR A 522 -10.12 4.99 34.55
N GLU A 523 -10.94 3.96 34.78
CA GLU A 523 -12.40 4.07 34.86
C GLU A 523 -12.80 5.01 36.01
N ALA A 524 -12.21 4.83 37.19
CA ALA A 524 -12.43 5.73 38.33
C ALA A 524 -12.11 7.18 37.97
N LYS A 525 -11.00 7.42 37.26
CA LYS A 525 -10.57 8.75 36.81
C LYS A 525 -11.48 9.33 35.72
N VAL A 526 -11.97 8.52 34.79
CA VAL A 526 -12.94 8.91 33.77
C VAL A 526 -14.23 9.37 34.43
N VAL A 527 -14.72 8.62 35.42
CA VAL A 527 -15.90 8.95 36.21
C VAL A 527 -15.67 10.25 37.01
N GLU A 528 -14.56 10.36 37.73
CA GLU A 528 -14.16 11.54 38.49
C GLU A 528 -14.13 12.80 37.60
N LEU A 529 -13.51 12.68 36.42
CA LEU A 529 -13.30 13.81 35.50
C LEU A 529 -14.49 14.08 34.58
N LYS A 530 -15.55 13.26 34.63
CA LYS A 530 -16.70 13.27 33.71
C LYS A 530 -16.27 13.20 32.23
N ALA A 531 -15.28 12.36 31.94
CA ALA A 531 -14.67 12.24 30.61
C ALA A 531 -15.44 11.24 29.69
N PHE A 532 -16.75 11.43 29.55
CA PHE A 532 -17.62 10.54 28.77
C PHE A 532 -17.82 11.05 27.33
N ALA A 533 -18.11 10.20 26.35
CA ALA A 533 -18.57 10.59 25.02
C ALA A 533 -20.06 10.28 24.87
N TYR A 534 -20.79 11.14 24.16
CA TYR A 534 -22.21 10.98 23.89
C TYR A 534 -22.44 10.65 22.41
N PHE A 535 -23.15 9.56 22.13
CA PHE A 535 -23.44 9.09 20.77
C PHE A 535 -24.94 8.92 20.54
N LYS A 536 -25.42 9.24 19.33
CA LYS A 536 -26.77 8.89 18.90
C LYS A 536 -26.83 7.40 18.55
N LEU A 537 -27.91 6.74 18.97
CA LEU A 537 -28.19 5.36 18.57
C LEU A 537 -28.88 5.36 17.19
N ALA A 538 -28.35 4.64 16.21
CA ALA A 538 -28.95 4.55 14.88
C ALA A 538 -28.80 3.15 14.26
N HIS A 539 -29.81 2.68 13.53
CA HIS A 539 -29.69 1.44 12.76
C HIS A 539 -28.92 1.70 11.45
N HIS A 540 -27.93 0.88 11.18
CA HIS A 540 -27.21 0.83 9.91
C HIS A 540 -27.16 -0.63 9.42
N GLN A 541 -27.67 -0.87 8.20
CA GLN A 541 -27.69 -2.21 7.58
C GLN A 541 -28.30 -3.32 8.48
N GLY A 542 -29.37 -3.00 9.21
CA GLY A 542 -30.07 -3.95 10.08
C GLY A 542 -29.42 -4.17 11.46
N SER A 543 -28.25 -3.57 11.73
CA SER A 543 -27.56 -3.62 13.02
C SER A 543 -27.58 -2.26 13.73
N LEU A 544 -27.67 -2.25 15.05
CA LEU A 544 -27.61 -1.02 15.86
C LEU A 544 -26.16 -0.49 15.89
N SER A 545 -25.95 0.80 15.64
CA SER A 545 -24.64 1.45 15.54
C SER A 545 -24.61 2.77 16.32
N LEU A 546 -23.43 3.16 16.82
CA LEU A 546 -23.22 4.47 17.45
C LEU A 546 -22.85 5.50 16.38
N GLN A 547 -23.59 6.60 16.32
CA GLN A 547 -23.30 7.74 15.45
C GLN A 547 -22.91 8.96 16.28
N TYR A 548 -21.85 9.66 15.87
CA TYR A 548 -21.39 10.87 16.54
C TYR A 548 -22.49 11.97 16.47
N CYS A 549 -22.79 12.64 17.58
CA CYS A 549 -23.83 13.68 17.65
C CYS A 549 -23.48 15.00 16.92
N ILE A 550 -22.27 15.12 16.35
CA ILE A 550 -21.86 16.30 15.58
C ILE A 550 -21.87 15.95 14.09
N ALA A 551 -23.01 16.15 13.44
CA ALA A 551 -23.11 16.35 11.99
C ALA A 551 -24.52 16.84 11.63
N ASP A 552 -24.65 18.10 11.24
CA ASP A 552 -25.86 18.66 10.63
C ASP A 552 -25.84 18.54 9.09
N ASP A 553 -24.97 17.69 8.54
CA ASP A 553 -24.70 17.68 7.11
C ASP A 553 -24.27 16.28 6.59
N GLY A 554 -25.00 15.25 7.03
CA GLY A 554 -25.21 14.02 6.23
C GLY A 554 -24.06 13.03 6.15
N VAL A 555 -23.01 13.15 6.96
CA VAL A 555 -21.97 12.10 7.10
C VAL A 555 -22.04 11.47 8.47
N SER A 556 -22.76 10.35 8.58
CA SER A 556 -22.77 9.51 9.78
C SER A 556 -21.50 8.67 9.87
N TRP A 557 -20.82 8.74 11.00
CA TRP A 557 -19.75 7.80 11.36
C TRP A 557 -20.37 6.67 12.14
N ASN A 558 -20.36 5.45 11.60
CA ASN A 558 -20.88 4.28 12.29
C ASN A 558 -19.73 3.60 13.03
N PHE A 559 -19.77 3.61 14.37
CA PHE A 559 -18.90 2.73 15.17
C PHE A 559 -19.65 1.41 15.41
N HIS A 560 -18.95 0.29 15.20
CA HIS A 560 -19.46 -1.03 15.62
C HIS A 560 -19.49 -1.07 17.15
N CYS A 561 -20.67 -0.98 17.74
CA CYS A 561 -20.85 -1.28 19.15
C CYS A 561 -20.93 -2.81 19.27
N TYR A 562 -19.92 -3.45 19.84
CA TYR A 562 -20.02 -4.87 20.24
C TYR A 562 -20.19 -4.95 21.74
N VAL A 563 -21.35 -5.49 22.14
CA VAL A 563 -21.70 -5.87 23.50
C VAL A 563 -20.65 -6.86 24.00
N GLY A 564 -19.84 -6.45 24.98
CA GLY A 564 -19.00 -7.37 25.75
C GLY A 564 -19.85 -8.21 26.72
N ASP A 565 -19.20 -9.13 27.45
CA ASP A 565 -19.81 -10.24 28.21
C ASP A 565 -20.74 -9.87 29.39
N SER A 566 -21.24 -8.63 29.46
CA SER A 566 -22.26 -8.21 30.43
C SER A 566 -23.28 -7.30 29.75
N LYS A 567 -24.46 -7.90 29.53
CA LYS A 567 -25.68 -7.38 28.90
C LYS A 567 -26.05 -5.96 29.33
N VAL A 568 -26.05 -5.03 28.38
CA VAL A 568 -27.26 -4.23 28.17
C VAL A 568 -28.07 -5.00 27.13
N ASN A 569 -29.18 -5.60 27.55
CA ASN A 569 -30.11 -6.25 26.62
C ASN A 569 -30.83 -5.14 25.82
N LEU A 570 -30.42 -4.95 24.56
CA LEU A 570 -30.98 -3.93 23.67
C LEU A 570 -32.26 -4.41 22.97
N ASP A 571 -32.69 -5.67 23.14
CA ASP A 571 -33.92 -6.22 22.53
C ASP A 571 -35.20 -5.51 23.02
N HIS A 572 -35.09 -4.69 24.06
CA HIS A 572 -36.18 -3.89 24.63
C HIS A 572 -35.99 -2.38 24.46
N VAL A 573 -34.89 -1.92 23.84
CA VAL A 573 -34.67 -0.50 23.57
C VAL A 573 -35.43 -0.11 22.30
N ARG A 574 -36.68 0.36 22.48
CA ARG A 574 -37.42 1.01 21.40
C ARG A 574 -36.67 2.28 21.00
N ASN A 575 -36.11 2.29 19.80
CA ASN A 575 -35.53 3.47 19.16
C ASN A 575 -36.62 4.53 18.96
N SER A 576 -36.70 5.50 19.87
CA SER A 576 -37.28 6.80 19.57
C SER A 576 -36.17 7.68 18.98
N HIS A 577 -36.50 8.59 18.06
CA HIS A 577 -35.57 9.39 17.24
C HIS A 577 -34.57 10.29 18.01
N ASN A 578 -34.51 10.16 19.34
CA ASN A 578 -33.98 11.09 20.34
C ASN A 578 -33.23 10.39 21.49
N GLN A 579 -32.71 9.17 21.30
CA GLN A 579 -31.89 8.47 22.29
C GLN A 579 -30.39 8.70 22.07
N VAL A 580 -29.72 9.16 23.12
CA VAL A 580 -28.27 9.34 23.19
C VAL A 580 -27.72 8.37 24.22
N VAL A 581 -26.59 7.74 23.95
CA VAL A 581 -25.87 6.91 24.92
C VAL A 581 -24.64 7.65 25.45
N GLU A 582 -24.48 7.63 26.76
CA GLU A 582 -23.24 8.02 27.43
C GLU A 582 -22.28 6.83 27.40
N THR A 583 -21.03 7.11 27.06
CA THR A 583 -20.01 6.07 26.89
C THR A 583 -18.66 6.55 27.40
N TYR A 584 -17.72 5.64 27.65
CA TYR A 584 -16.30 5.97 27.73
C TYR A 584 -15.48 5.02 26.87
N PHE A 585 -14.33 5.48 26.39
CA PHE A 585 -13.40 4.64 25.64
C PHE A 585 -12.59 3.76 26.60
N ASN A 586 -12.69 2.44 26.44
CA ASN A 586 -11.86 1.47 27.14
C ASN A 586 -10.54 1.30 26.37
N PRO A 587 -9.42 1.78 26.93
CA PRO A 587 -8.13 1.79 26.23
C PRO A 587 -7.51 0.39 26.09
N MET A 588 -8.01 -0.60 26.82
CA MET A 588 -7.48 -1.95 26.78
C MET A 588 -8.12 -2.77 25.66
N ASP A 589 -9.44 -2.72 25.47
CA ASP A 589 -10.11 -3.53 24.43
C ASP A 589 -10.52 -2.72 23.19
N GLY A 590 -10.26 -1.41 23.17
CA GLY A 590 -10.53 -0.53 22.04
C GLY A 590 -12.01 -0.23 21.82
N LYS A 591 -12.87 -0.49 22.81
CA LYS A 591 -14.32 -0.33 22.69
C LYS A 591 -14.85 0.87 23.46
N TYR A 592 -15.98 1.40 23.00
CA TYR A 592 -16.78 2.32 23.80
C TYR A 592 -17.71 1.53 24.71
N VAL A 593 -17.55 1.70 26.01
CA VAL A 593 -18.41 1.09 27.05
C VAL A 593 -19.58 2.03 27.29
N VAL A 594 -20.80 1.53 27.07
CA VAL A 594 -22.04 2.28 27.35
C VAL A 594 -22.30 2.30 28.85
N THR A 595 -22.35 3.49 29.45
CA THR A 595 -22.62 3.66 30.88
C THR A 595 -24.10 3.86 31.17
N ARG A 596 -24.82 4.60 30.31
CA ARG A 596 -26.27 4.81 30.40
C ARG A 596 -26.87 5.31 29.08
N THR A 597 -28.18 5.09 28.92
CA THR A 597 -28.97 5.67 27.83
C THR A 597 -29.78 6.85 28.35
N VAL A 598 -29.75 7.96 27.63
CA VAL A 598 -30.47 9.19 27.94
C VAL A 598 -31.44 9.50 26.79
N THR A 599 -32.72 9.68 27.10
CA THR A 599 -33.70 10.20 26.13
C THR A 599 -33.66 11.73 26.21
N VAL A 600 -33.33 12.40 25.11
CA VAL A 600 -33.11 13.85 25.10
C VAL A 600 -33.97 14.50 24.01
N ALA A 601 -34.72 15.54 24.34
CA ALA A 601 -35.43 16.33 23.32
C ALA A 601 -34.41 16.96 22.35
N GLN A 602 -34.76 17.11 21.08
CA GLN A 602 -33.80 17.46 20.03
C GLN A 602 -33.14 18.84 20.23
N ASP A 603 -33.83 19.75 20.91
CA ASP A 603 -33.40 21.08 21.35
C ASP A 603 -32.52 21.06 22.62
N GLU A 604 -32.56 19.99 23.42
CA GLU A 604 -31.73 19.83 24.63
C GLU A 604 -30.46 18.98 24.39
N LEU A 605 -30.30 18.42 23.19
CA LEU A 605 -29.19 17.53 22.82
C LEU A 605 -27.83 18.19 23.08
N VAL A 606 -27.66 19.45 22.65
CA VAL A 606 -26.42 20.22 22.83
C VAL A 606 -26.11 20.42 24.31
N LYS A 607 -27.14 20.63 25.14
CA LYS A 607 -27.01 20.88 26.58
C LYS A 607 -26.61 19.62 27.34
N VAL A 608 -27.19 18.47 27.00
CA VAL A 608 -26.82 17.15 27.58
C VAL A 608 -25.41 16.74 27.16
N CYS A 609 -25.04 17.01 25.91
CA CYS A 609 -23.72 16.70 25.37
C CYS A 609 -22.61 17.62 25.95
N SER A 610 -22.93 18.88 26.29
CA SER A 610 -21.98 19.91 26.77
C SER A 610 -21.31 19.69 28.13
N GLY A 611 -21.51 18.53 28.77
CA GLY A 611 -20.87 18.17 30.05
C GLY A 611 -19.62 17.29 29.93
N SER A 612 -19.23 16.92 28.72
CA SER A 612 -18.10 16.02 28.47
C SER A 612 -16.81 16.80 28.21
N LYS A 613 -15.72 16.54 28.95
CA LYS A 613 -14.40 17.12 28.65
C LYS A 613 -13.81 16.70 27.30
N LEU A 614 -14.21 15.54 26.77
CA LEU A 614 -13.77 15.04 25.46
C LEU A 614 -14.56 15.71 24.34
N LEU A 615 -15.87 15.89 24.53
CA LEU A 615 -16.71 16.69 23.65
C LEU A 615 -16.35 18.17 23.75
N ASP A 616 -15.96 18.69 24.91
CA ASP A 616 -15.49 20.08 25.07
C ASP A 616 -14.23 20.32 24.26
N LYS A 617 -13.31 19.34 24.17
CA LYS A 617 -12.16 19.40 23.26
C LYS A 617 -12.58 19.32 21.79
N LEU A 618 -13.52 18.43 21.45
CA LEU A 618 -14.01 18.27 20.08
C LEU A 618 -14.91 19.45 19.61
N LEU A 619 -15.61 20.10 20.54
CA LEU A 619 -16.39 21.34 20.38
C LEU A 619 -15.49 22.57 20.44
N LEU A 620 -14.35 22.54 21.15
CA LEU A 620 -13.31 23.57 21.01
C LEU A 620 -12.75 23.54 19.59
N MET A 621 -12.50 22.35 19.04
CA MET A 621 -12.06 22.15 17.66
C MET A 621 -13.12 22.60 16.65
N GLU A 622 -14.41 22.44 16.95
CA GLU A 622 -15.51 22.94 16.13
C GLU A 622 -15.76 24.45 16.29
N LYS A 623 -15.62 25.02 17.49
CA LYS A 623 -15.65 26.48 17.72
C LYS A 623 -14.48 27.17 17.02
N ALA A 624 -13.28 26.57 17.05
CA ALA A 624 -12.13 27.04 16.28
C ALA A 624 -12.39 26.98 14.76
N ARG A 625 -13.04 25.91 14.27
CA ARG A 625 -13.50 25.80 12.87
C ARG A 625 -14.52 26.89 12.49
N ASN A 626 -15.56 27.07 13.30
CA ASN A 626 -16.63 28.03 13.02
C ASN A 626 -16.17 29.50 13.20
N LEU A 627 -15.22 29.77 14.10
CA LEU A 627 -14.56 31.06 14.22
C LEU A 627 -13.66 31.35 13.00
N ALA A 628 -12.96 30.35 12.48
CA ALA A 628 -12.20 30.47 11.23
C ALA A 628 -13.12 30.72 10.02
N ASP A 629 -14.25 29.99 9.92
CA ASP A 629 -15.24 30.18 8.84
C ASP A 629 -15.92 31.56 8.91
N ALA A 630 -16.24 32.07 10.11
CA ALA A 630 -16.79 33.41 10.32
C ALA A 630 -15.78 34.54 10.03
N HIS A 631 -14.49 34.27 10.23
CA HIS A 631 -13.40 35.22 9.92
C HIS A 631 -13.17 35.35 8.41
N PHE A 632 -13.44 34.30 7.62
CA PHE A 632 -13.36 34.33 6.14
C PHE A 632 -14.67 34.71 5.45
N ALA A 633 -15.83 34.51 6.07
CA ALA A 633 -17.11 35.03 5.58
C ALA A 633 -17.17 36.57 5.60
N LYS A 634 -16.40 37.22 6.49
CA LYS A 634 -16.24 38.69 6.54
C LYS A 634 -15.25 39.27 5.51
N SER A 635 -14.52 38.42 4.78
CA SER A 635 -13.54 38.84 3.75
C SER A 635 -13.98 38.58 2.30
N SER A 636 -15.25 38.24 2.07
CA SER A 636 -15.82 38.13 0.72
C SER A 636 -16.82 39.28 0.49
N PRO A 637 -16.74 40.05 -0.60
CA PRO A 637 -17.68 41.15 -0.83
C PRO A 637 -19.09 40.61 -1.06
N HIS A 638 -20.06 41.15 -0.33
CA HIS A 638 -21.48 40.88 -0.51
C HIS A 638 -21.94 41.22 -1.93
N THR A 639 -22.36 40.23 -2.72
CA THR A 639 -23.33 40.45 -3.79
C THR A 639 -24.73 40.27 -3.21
N SER A 640 -25.42 41.39 -3.02
CA SER A 640 -26.85 41.47 -2.76
C SER A 640 -27.64 40.87 -3.93
N ARG A 641 -28.56 39.94 -3.66
CA ARG A 641 -29.77 39.80 -4.49
C ARG A 641 -30.98 39.45 -3.61
N SER A 642 -31.91 40.38 -3.67
CA SER A 642 -33.32 40.32 -3.28
C SER A 642 -34.04 39.09 -3.81
N SER A 643 -34.88 38.50 -2.97
CA SER A 643 -35.94 37.56 -3.35
C SER A 643 -36.88 38.17 -4.40
N PRO A 644 -37.48 37.34 -5.26
CA PRO A 644 -38.92 37.12 -5.08
C PRO A 644 -39.37 35.67 -5.24
N ALA A 645 -40.60 35.48 -4.81
CA ALA A 645 -41.34 34.24 -4.66
C ALA A 645 -41.78 33.56 -5.96
N HIS A 646 -42.25 32.32 -5.76
CA HIS A 646 -43.21 31.53 -6.54
C HIS A 646 -42.69 30.46 -7.53
N SER A 647 -43.14 29.26 -7.20
CA SER A 647 -43.38 28.07 -8.01
C SER A 647 -44.16 28.35 -9.30
N SER A 648 -43.70 27.78 -10.42
CA SER A 648 -44.38 26.71 -11.19
C SER A 648 -43.99 26.73 -12.69
N SER A 649 -43.78 25.52 -13.23
CA SER A 649 -44.00 25.06 -14.61
C SER A 649 -43.14 25.55 -15.80
N THR A 650 -42.62 24.53 -16.51
CA THR A 650 -42.51 24.34 -17.98
C THR A 650 -41.52 25.12 -18.86
N SER A 651 -40.67 24.32 -19.52
CA SER A 651 -40.23 24.33 -20.93
C SER A 651 -39.30 25.43 -21.50
N SER A 652 -38.27 24.91 -22.19
CA SER A 652 -37.70 25.31 -23.51
C SER A 652 -36.77 26.53 -23.68
N GLN A 653 -35.63 26.20 -24.30
CA GLN A 653 -34.90 26.89 -25.39
C GLN A 653 -34.02 28.15 -25.16
N GLN A 654 -32.77 27.96 -25.59
CA GLN A 654 -31.92 28.79 -26.47
C GLN A 654 -31.33 30.16 -26.04
N GLN A 655 -29.98 30.18 -26.20
CA GLN A 655 -29.12 31.17 -26.88
C GLN A 655 -28.73 32.54 -26.27
N LYS A 656 -27.38 32.66 -26.14
CA LYS A 656 -26.44 33.70 -26.64
C LYS A 656 -26.40 35.12 -26.04
N ARG A 657 -25.14 35.48 -25.70
CA ARG A 657 -24.40 36.77 -25.90
C ARG A 657 -24.88 37.96 -25.04
N SER A 658 -24.08 38.95 -24.63
CA SER A 658 -22.63 39.24 -24.54
C SER A 658 -22.50 40.73 -24.09
N ILE A 659 -21.34 41.13 -23.54
CA ILE A 659 -20.69 42.47 -23.66
C ILE A 659 -20.89 43.58 -22.56
N GLN A 660 -19.71 44.13 -22.17
CA GLN A 660 -19.27 45.46 -21.63
C GLN A 660 -19.75 45.98 -20.26
N GLU A 661 -18.84 46.22 -19.30
CA GLU A 661 -17.88 47.36 -19.10
C GLU A 661 -18.55 48.68 -18.69
N THR A 662 -18.22 49.19 -17.49
CA THR A 662 -17.54 50.49 -17.27
C THR A 662 -17.50 50.89 -15.78
N ASP A 663 -16.28 51.17 -15.31
CA ASP A 663 -15.77 52.26 -14.44
C ASP A 663 -16.59 52.90 -13.30
N ALA A 664 -15.95 53.03 -12.13
CA ALA A 664 -15.37 54.29 -11.60
C ALA A 664 -15.46 54.45 -10.06
N ASN A 665 -14.27 54.63 -9.46
CA ASN A 665 -13.86 55.56 -8.38
C ASN A 665 -14.74 55.86 -7.16
N GLY A 666 -14.12 55.82 -5.97
CA GLY A 666 -14.59 56.58 -4.80
C GLY A 666 -13.91 56.24 -3.47
N SER A 667 -12.90 57.02 -3.12
CA SER A 667 -12.10 57.06 -1.88
C SER A 667 -12.89 57.35 -0.59
N HIS A 668 -12.42 56.83 0.57
CA HIS A 668 -12.12 57.59 1.80
C HIS A 668 -11.53 56.69 2.89
N ALA A 669 -10.69 57.28 3.74
CA ALA A 669 -9.75 56.63 4.66
C ALA A 669 -10.00 56.99 6.15
N LEU A 670 -9.33 56.20 7.02
CA LEU A 670 -8.94 56.42 8.43
C LEU A 670 -9.99 56.14 9.55
N PRO A 671 -9.57 55.86 10.82
CA PRO A 671 -8.42 55.05 11.31
C PRO A 671 -8.68 54.23 12.61
N SER A 672 -7.68 53.41 13.01
CA SER A 672 -7.35 52.91 14.39
C SER A 672 -8.31 51.90 15.04
N SER A 673 -7.95 50.94 15.90
CA SER A 673 -6.72 50.41 16.51
C SER A 673 -7.16 49.20 17.35
N THR A 674 -6.34 48.13 17.44
CA THR A 674 -6.00 47.34 18.64
C THR A 674 -5.57 45.93 18.22
N GLY A 675 -4.33 45.57 18.57
CA GLY A 675 -3.74 44.27 18.30
C GLY A 675 -4.25 43.17 19.22
N GLN A 676 -4.43 41.99 18.65
CA GLN A 676 -4.38 40.70 19.32
C GLN A 676 -3.68 39.69 18.40
N ASN A 677 -2.81 38.87 19.00
CA ASN A 677 -1.98 37.84 18.38
C ASN A 677 -2.78 36.94 17.43
N GLY A 678 -2.49 37.03 16.13
CA GLY A 678 -3.13 36.21 15.10
C GLY A 678 -2.45 34.85 14.93
N GLU A 679 -3.25 33.79 14.84
CA GLU A 679 -2.84 32.51 14.25
C GLU A 679 -2.33 32.75 12.81
N PRO A 680 -1.24 32.10 12.37
CA PRO A 680 -0.74 32.29 11.02
C PRO A 680 -1.64 31.59 9.99
N SER A 681 -1.94 32.29 8.89
CA SER A 681 -2.56 31.69 7.71
C SER A 681 -1.53 30.84 6.94
N MET A 682 -1.65 29.51 6.97
CA MET A 682 -0.74 28.62 6.23
C MET A 682 -1.12 28.43 4.76
N LYS A 683 -0.13 28.56 3.87
CA LYS A 683 -0.16 28.03 2.50
C LYS A 683 1.24 27.52 2.10
N LYS A 684 1.27 26.26 1.65
CA LYS A 684 2.34 25.47 0.98
C LYS A 684 3.16 24.52 1.88
N VAL A 685 3.16 23.25 1.45
CA VAL A 685 4.10 22.21 1.87
C VAL A 685 5.41 22.48 1.14
N LYS A 686 6.53 22.58 1.85
CA LYS A 686 7.86 22.65 1.24
C LYS A 686 8.30 21.22 0.94
N GLN A 687 8.50 20.90 -0.35
CA GLN A 687 9.17 19.67 -0.77
C GLN A 687 10.68 19.83 -0.59
#